data_AF-A0A7N2RDK2-F1
#
_entry.id   AF-A0A7N2RDK2-F1
#
_cell.length_a   1.000
_cell.length_b   1.000
_cell.length_c   1.000
_cell.angle_alpha   90.00
_cell.angle_beta   90.00
_cell.angle_gamma   90.00
#
_symmetry.space_group_name_H-M   'P 1'
#
loop_
_entity.id
_entity.type
_entity.pdbx_description
1 polymer ?
#
loop_
_entity_poly.entity_id
_entity_poly.type
_entity_poly.pdbx_seq_one_letter_code
_entity_poly.pdbx_strand_id
1 'polypeptide(L)'
;MGSKNRQLHIFFFPFMGHGHLIPTMDMAKLFTTRGLKATIVTTPRNVPLFSKTSDINIDIQIIKFPAVEAGLPEGCENIDSLNSPEMAHNFLKATKMLQQPLEQLLQDFQPSCLVADMFFPWATDVAAKFGIPRLVFHGISFFSLSVDHSLRLYEPHKKVFSDSEPFVLPNFPGDIKLTRMQLPDFIKHEVETDFSKLLQEVMESELRSYGVVVNSFYELEPAYAEHYKNVMGRKAWHIGPVSLCNKGAEDKTQRGKEASIDEHECLKWLATKKPNSVVYICFGSIAHFSDSQLMEIAMGLEASGQQFIWVVRKAKNEKEEEDWLPKGFEKRMEGKGLIIRGWAPQVLILEHEAVGGFVTHCGWNSTLEGVSAGVPMVTWPMGAEQFYNEKLVTQILKIGVDVCARQWSRVLMGDGIKWEAIEKAVRQIMVGEEAEEMRGRAKALGKMARRAIEEGGSSYSDLIALIEELRAWREGNHCHYSSQLPLFSKTHNINNVDIQISKFFAVEAGLLEGCENVDSLNFPDMVPAFTKATQMLRQPFEQLVQDHQPSCLVADMFFPWAIDIAAKFAIPRLIFHGTCFFSLCANHSMGLYEPYKKVSSDFETFVIPNFPGEIKFTRMQLPDFTRQDVETDFSKLFKEVMESELRSYGVVVNNFYELEPAYAEHYKKLMEIAMGLEASGQQFIWVVRKGKNEKEEEDWLPKGFDKRMESKRLIIRGWAPQMLILDQEAVGGFVTHCGWNSTLEGVIAGVPMVTWPMGAEQFFNEKIVTHVLKLGVDVCVYQWTSMVGDGIKREALEKAMRQIMVGEEADEMRGRDKTFGKMARN
;
A
#
# COMPACT_ATOMS: atom_id res chain seq x y z
N MET A 1 28.56 -31.03 4.12
CA MET A 1 29.40 -30.43 5.18
C MET A 1 28.47 -29.65 6.12
N GLY A 2 28.82 -29.48 7.39
CA GLY A 2 27.89 -28.91 8.38
C GLY A 2 27.53 -27.44 8.11
N SER A 3 26.23 -27.11 8.16
CA SER A 3 25.79 -25.71 8.17
C SER A 3 26.25 -25.03 9.46
N LYS A 4 27.20 -24.11 9.35
CA LYS A 4 27.46 -23.14 10.42
C LYS A 4 26.37 -22.10 10.34
N ASN A 5 25.47 -22.08 11.33
CA ASN A 5 24.46 -21.03 11.49
C ASN A 5 25.19 -19.66 11.51
N ARG A 6 25.08 -18.91 10.40
CA ARG A 6 25.95 -17.77 10.11
C ARG A 6 25.21 -16.51 10.52
N GLN A 7 25.69 -15.88 11.61
CA GLN A 7 25.14 -14.65 12.17
C GLN A 7 24.84 -13.62 11.07
N LEU A 8 23.62 -13.08 11.05
CA LEU A 8 23.23 -12.00 10.13
C LEU A 8 24.14 -10.78 10.37
N HIS A 9 24.57 -10.15 9.29
CA HIS A 9 25.49 -9.03 9.32
C HIS A 9 24.88 -7.85 8.56
N ILE A 10 24.57 -6.77 9.27
CA ILE A 10 23.88 -5.60 8.72
C ILE A 10 24.89 -4.46 8.59
N PHE A 11 24.99 -3.88 7.39
CA PHE A 11 25.70 -2.62 7.17
C PHE A 11 24.74 -1.45 7.33
N PHE A 12 25.21 -0.40 7.99
CA PHE A 12 24.50 0.87 8.16
C PHE A 12 25.31 1.98 7.50
N PHE A 13 24.72 2.70 6.55
CA PHE A 13 25.35 3.80 5.82
C PHE A 13 24.52 5.08 5.99
N PRO A 14 24.70 5.81 7.12
CA PRO A 14 24.00 7.07 7.41
C PRO A 14 24.54 8.25 6.61
N PHE A 15 23.68 9.23 6.32
CA PHE A 15 24.13 10.53 5.83
C PHE A 15 24.92 11.27 6.92
N MET A 16 25.97 12.02 6.55
CA MET A 16 26.88 12.67 7.49
C MET A 16 26.29 13.99 8.04
N GLY A 17 25.20 13.88 8.78
CA GLY A 17 24.62 14.94 9.60
C GLY A 17 24.09 14.37 10.92
N HIS A 18 24.15 15.15 12.00
CA HIS A 18 23.91 14.62 13.35
C HIS A 18 22.51 14.02 13.55
N GLY A 19 21.50 14.54 12.84
CA GLY A 19 20.14 13.99 12.83
C GLY A 19 20.00 12.61 12.18
N HIS A 20 20.99 12.15 11.41
CA HIS A 20 20.98 10.85 10.73
C HIS A 20 21.97 9.88 11.39
N LEU A 21 23.18 10.36 11.74
CA LEU A 21 24.23 9.57 12.37
C LEU A 21 23.79 8.99 13.74
N ILE A 22 23.15 9.80 14.59
CA ILE A 22 22.77 9.41 15.96
C ILE A 22 21.66 8.33 15.96
N PRO A 23 20.48 8.49 15.33
CA PRO A 23 19.48 7.43 15.31
C PRO A 23 19.93 6.18 14.53
N THR A 24 20.89 6.31 13.60
CA THR A 24 21.51 5.13 12.96
C THR A 24 22.42 4.38 13.92
N MET A 25 23.12 5.06 14.83
CA MET A 25 23.86 4.40 15.92
C MET A 25 22.90 3.70 16.90
N ASP A 26 21.84 4.40 17.33
CA ASP A 26 20.79 3.81 18.18
C ASP A 26 20.16 2.56 17.53
N MET A 27 19.94 2.59 16.21
CA MET A 27 19.45 1.46 15.43
C MET A 27 20.48 0.32 15.35
N ALA A 28 21.76 0.61 15.11
CA ALA A 28 22.82 -0.40 15.15
C ALA A 28 22.92 -1.06 16.55
N LYS A 29 22.79 -0.29 17.64
CA LYS A 29 22.65 -0.83 19.00
C LYS A 29 21.48 -1.80 19.07
N LEU A 30 20.26 -1.41 18.68
CA LEU A 30 19.08 -2.29 18.70
C LEU A 30 19.31 -3.61 17.97
N PHE A 31 19.85 -3.58 16.76
CA PHE A 31 20.13 -4.79 15.98
C PHE A 31 21.15 -5.71 16.68
N THR A 32 22.21 -5.17 17.28
CA THR A 32 23.16 -5.98 18.06
C THR A 32 22.54 -6.61 19.32
N THR A 33 21.60 -5.93 20.00
CA THR A 33 20.88 -6.53 21.15
C THR A 33 19.99 -7.72 20.77
N ARG A 34 19.67 -7.91 19.48
CA ARG A 34 18.99 -9.10 18.95
C ARG A 34 19.96 -10.17 18.44
N GLY A 35 21.26 -10.02 18.69
CA GLY A 35 22.30 -10.98 18.33
C GLY A 35 22.80 -10.89 16.88
N LEU A 36 22.48 -9.82 16.14
CA LEU A 36 23.03 -9.59 14.80
C LEU A 36 24.39 -8.89 14.89
N LYS A 37 25.25 -9.10 13.89
CA LYS A 37 26.45 -8.28 13.71
C LYS A 37 26.07 -6.97 13.01
N ALA A 38 26.52 -5.84 13.53
CA ALA A 38 26.34 -4.53 12.92
C ALA A 38 27.69 -3.94 12.47
N THR A 39 27.65 -3.16 11.39
CA THR A 39 28.79 -2.36 10.92
C THR A 39 28.29 -0.99 10.47
N ILE A 40 28.89 0.09 10.97
CA ILE A 40 28.61 1.45 10.51
C ILE A 40 29.69 1.87 9.51
N VAL A 41 29.28 2.21 8.30
CA VAL A 41 30.13 2.81 7.27
C VAL A 41 30.11 4.33 7.45
N THR A 42 31.26 4.94 7.70
CA THR A 42 31.36 6.39 7.97
C THR A 42 32.69 6.98 7.48
N THR A 43 32.93 8.26 7.73
CA THR A 43 34.12 9.00 7.26
C THR A 43 35.01 9.44 8.44
N PRO A 44 36.32 9.70 8.23
CA PRO A 44 37.28 9.95 9.32
C PRO A 44 36.86 10.98 10.37
N ARG A 45 36.23 12.10 9.97
CA ARG A 45 35.79 13.16 10.90
C ARG A 45 34.53 12.80 11.68
N ASN A 46 33.78 11.79 11.27
CA ASN A 46 32.55 11.33 11.93
C ASN A 46 32.80 10.15 12.89
N VAL A 47 33.93 9.44 12.80
CA VAL A 47 34.30 8.33 13.71
C VAL A 47 34.19 8.69 15.21
N PRO A 48 34.60 9.88 15.70
CA PRO A 48 34.54 10.22 17.12
C PRO A 48 33.12 10.27 17.73
N LEU A 49 32.08 10.28 16.90
CA LEU A 49 30.68 10.19 17.33
C LEU A 49 30.27 8.75 17.70
N PHE A 50 30.92 7.76 17.10
CA PHE A 50 30.63 6.33 17.29
C PHE A 50 31.60 5.67 18.28
N SER A 51 32.85 6.13 18.33
CA SER A 51 33.90 5.53 19.18
C SER A 51 33.77 5.79 20.69
N LYS A 52 32.66 6.40 21.14
CA LYS A 52 32.42 6.71 22.57
C LYS A 52 31.64 5.64 23.31
N THR A 53 30.79 4.86 22.64
CA THR A 53 29.94 3.85 23.28
C THR A 53 30.70 2.55 23.47
N SER A 54 31.22 2.32 24.69
CA SER A 54 32.20 1.26 24.95
C SER A 54 31.67 -0.18 24.97
N ASP A 55 30.36 -0.37 25.22
CA ASP A 55 29.81 -1.67 25.62
C ASP A 55 29.28 -2.56 24.48
N ILE A 56 29.37 -2.13 23.22
CA ILE A 56 28.64 -2.78 22.10
C ILE A 56 29.54 -3.09 20.91
N ASN A 57 29.46 -4.34 20.44
CA ASN A 57 30.24 -4.92 19.34
C ASN A 57 29.74 -4.47 17.95
N ILE A 58 29.85 -3.18 17.66
CA ILE A 58 29.57 -2.56 16.35
C ILE A 58 30.91 -2.27 15.66
N ASP A 59 31.16 -2.91 14.50
CA ASP A 59 32.33 -2.57 13.69
C ASP A 59 32.16 -1.18 13.06
N ILE A 60 33.27 -0.44 12.88
CA ILE A 60 33.30 0.80 12.09
C ILE A 60 34.12 0.54 10.83
N GLN A 61 33.57 0.87 9.66
CA GLN A 61 34.29 0.90 8.38
C GLN A 61 34.43 2.35 7.93
N ILE A 62 35.65 2.74 7.54
CA ILE A 62 36.00 4.13 7.24
C ILE A 62 36.23 4.29 5.74
N ILE A 63 35.38 5.06 5.07
CA ILE A 63 35.58 5.48 3.67
C ILE A 63 36.13 6.91 3.60
N LYS A 64 37.04 7.17 2.66
CA LYS A 64 37.54 8.53 2.42
C LYS A 64 36.41 9.40 1.89
N PHE A 65 36.11 10.51 2.55
CA PHE A 65 35.21 11.53 2.01
C PHE A 65 35.95 12.39 0.96
N PRO A 66 35.47 12.50 -0.28
CA PRO A 66 36.16 13.20 -1.36
C PRO A 66 35.89 14.72 -1.33
N ALA A 67 36.21 15.36 -0.19
CA ALA A 67 35.95 16.78 0.03
C ALA A 67 36.66 17.65 -1.03
N VAL A 68 37.99 17.52 -1.15
CA VAL A 68 38.81 18.36 -2.02
C VAL A 68 38.46 18.12 -3.49
N GLU A 69 38.23 16.87 -3.86
CA GLU A 69 37.85 16.45 -5.21
C GLU A 69 36.45 16.96 -5.62
N ALA A 70 35.55 17.13 -4.65
CA ALA A 70 34.24 17.73 -4.90
C ALA A 70 34.26 19.26 -4.95
N GLY A 71 35.25 19.91 -4.33
CA GLY A 71 35.34 21.39 -4.19
C GLY A 71 35.03 21.91 -2.79
N LEU A 72 35.24 21.10 -1.75
CA LEU A 72 35.12 21.49 -0.35
C LEU A 72 36.49 21.67 0.33
N PRO A 73 36.58 22.49 1.39
CA PRO A 73 37.74 22.51 2.27
C PRO A 73 38.04 21.13 2.89
N GLU A 74 39.32 20.85 3.13
CA GLU A 74 39.75 19.60 3.76
C GLU A 74 39.10 19.41 5.15
N GLY A 75 38.62 18.18 5.42
CA GLY A 75 37.92 17.85 6.67
C GLY A 75 36.46 18.33 6.75
N CYS A 76 35.91 18.93 5.69
CA CYS A 76 34.49 19.29 5.64
C CYS A 76 33.58 18.09 5.33
N GLU A 77 33.53 17.11 6.24
CA GLU A 77 32.86 15.81 6.04
C GLU A 77 31.51 15.69 6.76
N ASN A 78 30.93 16.78 7.26
CA ASN A 78 29.65 16.77 7.98
C ASN A 78 28.84 18.04 7.68
N ILE A 79 27.51 17.93 7.59
CA ILE A 79 26.61 19.05 7.26
C ILE A 79 26.69 20.21 8.27
N ASP A 80 26.99 19.93 9.54
CA ASP A 80 27.22 20.94 10.60
C ASP A 80 28.39 21.90 10.28
N SER A 81 29.28 21.53 9.35
CA SER A 81 30.49 22.29 8.99
C SER A 81 30.29 23.25 7.82
N LEU A 82 29.17 23.17 7.10
CA LEU A 82 28.88 24.01 5.93
C LEU A 82 28.56 25.45 6.37
N ASN A 83 28.99 26.45 5.60
CA ASN A 83 28.71 27.86 5.87
C ASN A 83 28.15 28.64 4.67
N SER A 84 27.99 28.01 3.51
CA SER A 84 27.48 28.64 2.28
C SER A 84 26.61 27.68 1.45
N PRO A 85 25.72 28.20 0.58
CA PRO A 85 24.95 27.37 -0.36
C PRO A 85 25.82 26.60 -1.36
N GLU A 86 26.97 27.14 -1.74
CA GLU A 86 27.94 26.50 -2.65
C GLU A 86 28.55 25.26 -1.99
N MET A 87 28.93 25.35 -0.71
CA MET A 87 29.41 24.19 0.04
C MET A 87 28.32 23.10 0.15
N ALA A 88 27.04 23.46 0.25
CA ALA A 88 25.97 22.46 0.24
C ALA A 88 25.87 21.70 -1.10
N HIS A 89 26.00 22.38 -2.25
CA HIS A 89 26.07 21.74 -3.56
C HIS A 89 27.31 20.83 -3.67
N ASN A 90 28.50 21.32 -3.31
CA ASN A 90 29.72 20.52 -3.34
C ASN A 90 29.67 19.32 -2.37
N PHE A 91 28.92 19.41 -1.27
CA PHE A 91 28.68 18.28 -0.36
C PHE A 91 27.80 17.19 -0.99
N LEU A 92 26.73 17.56 -1.70
CA LEU A 92 25.89 16.59 -2.43
C LEU A 92 26.63 15.95 -3.62
N LYS A 93 27.55 16.69 -4.25
CA LYS A 93 28.48 16.12 -5.24
C LYS A 93 29.43 15.11 -4.58
N ALA A 94 29.99 15.44 -3.42
CA ALA A 94 30.86 14.52 -2.66
C ALA A 94 30.13 13.25 -2.21
N THR A 95 28.84 13.31 -1.81
CA THR A 95 28.08 12.11 -1.43
C THR A 95 27.82 11.19 -2.61
N LYS A 96 27.55 11.69 -3.81
CA LYS A 96 27.45 10.86 -5.03
C LYS A 96 28.78 10.16 -5.37
N MET A 97 29.93 10.78 -5.06
CA MET A 97 31.25 10.16 -5.24
C MET A 97 31.57 9.03 -4.24
N LEU A 98 30.75 8.82 -3.20
CA LEU A 98 30.90 7.68 -2.27
C LEU A 98 30.40 6.34 -2.86
N GLN A 99 29.80 6.36 -4.06
CA GLN A 99 29.28 5.18 -4.73
C GLN A 99 30.31 4.06 -4.91
N GLN A 100 31.48 4.37 -5.48
CA GLN A 100 32.54 3.39 -5.72
C GLN A 100 33.17 2.86 -4.41
N PRO A 101 33.50 3.69 -3.40
CA PRO A 101 33.92 3.21 -2.08
C PRO A 101 32.92 2.25 -1.41
N LEU A 102 31.61 2.52 -1.50
CA LEU A 102 30.60 1.61 -0.94
C LEU A 102 30.51 0.30 -1.73
N GLU A 103 30.56 0.37 -3.06
CA GLU A 103 30.50 -0.81 -3.94
C GLU A 103 31.63 -1.80 -3.64
N GLN A 104 32.86 -1.31 -3.44
CA GLN A 104 34.00 -2.12 -3.02
C GLN A 104 33.77 -2.79 -1.65
N LEU A 105 33.29 -2.03 -0.66
CA LEU A 105 33.00 -2.59 0.68
C LEU A 105 31.90 -3.67 0.65
N LEU A 106 30.86 -3.51 -0.18
CA LEU A 106 29.84 -4.56 -0.32
C LEU A 106 30.39 -5.82 -1.00
N GLN A 107 31.26 -5.66 -2.00
CA GLN A 107 31.94 -6.76 -2.67
C GLN A 107 32.82 -7.58 -1.71
N ASP A 108 33.59 -6.88 -0.86
CA ASP A 108 34.58 -7.47 0.04
C ASP A 108 33.95 -8.14 1.28
N PHE A 109 32.92 -7.52 1.87
CA PHE A 109 32.32 -8.00 3.13
C PHE A 109 31.05 -8.83 2.94
N GLN A 110 30.30 -8.64 1.85
CA GLN A 110 29.03 -9.32 1.54
C GLN A 110 28.06 -9.39 2.73
N PRO A 111 27.64 -8.23 3.28
CA PRO A 111 26.66 -8.17 4.36
C PRO A 111 25.31 -8.76 3.94
N SER A 112 24.52 -9.18 4.93
CA SER A 112 23.20 -9.78 4.75
C SER A 112 22.11 -8.74 4.41
N CYS A 113 22.36 -7.46 4.69
CA CYS A 113 21.50 -6.33 4.37
C CYS A 113 22.30 -5.02 4.42
N LEU A 114 21.89 -4.02 3.65
CA LEU A 114 22.35 -2.64 3.76
C LEU A 114 21.19 -1.74 4.19
N VAL A 115 21.27 -1.14 5.38
CA VAL A 115 20.45 0.03 5.75
C VAL A 115 21.19 1.28 5.25
N ALA A 116 20.67 1.93 4.22
CA ALA A 116 21.29 3.13 3.64
C ALA A 116 20.32 4.31 3.66
N ASP A 117 20.85 5.47 4.08
CA ASP A 117 20.13 6.73 4.20
C ASP A 117 19.35 7.12 2.93
N MET A 118 18.23 7.82 3.10
CA MET A 118 17.44 8.35 1.99
C MET A 118 18.30 9.16 1.00
N PHE A 119 19.29 9.92 1.47
CA PHE A 119 20.18 10.72 0.62
C PHE A 119 21.19 9.91 -0.24
N PHE A 120 21.16 8.57 -0.17
CA PHE A 120 21.92 7.68 -1.05
C PHE A 120 20.99 6.80 -1.91
N PRO A 121 20.22 7.38 -2.84
CA PRO A 121 19.27 6.61 -3.67
C PRO A 121 19.96 5.54 -4.53
N TRP A 122 21.15 5.85 -5.04
CA TRP A 122 22.01 4.94 -5.79
C TRP A 122 22.47 3.71 -4.99
N ALA A 123 22.33 3.70 -3.66
CA ALA A 123 22.73 2.57 -2.82
C ALA A 123 21.85 1.33 -3.04
N THR A 124 20.61 1.50 -3.52
CA THR A 124 19.76 0.39 -3.96
C THR A 124 20.42 -0.38 -5.10
N ASP A 125 20.79 0.34 -6.15
CA ASP A 125 21.30 -0.25 -7.40
C ASP A 125 22.75 -0.79 -7.21
N VAL A 126 23.52 -0.23 -6.26
CA VAL A 126 24.83 -0.77 -5.82
C VAL A 126 24.68 -2.06 -5.00
N ALA A 127 23.73 -2.14 -4.06
CA ALA A 127 23.50 -3.35 -3.26
C ALA A 127 22.96 -4.51 -4.10
N ALA A 128 22.08 -4.21 -5.07
CA ALA A 128 21.50 -5.17 -6.00
C ALA A 128 22.54 -5.95 -6.80
N LYS A 129 23.68 -5.34 -7.17
CA LYS A 129 24.81 -6.00 -7.87
C LYS A 129 25.34 -7.25 -7.15
N PHE A 130 25.18 -7.32 -5.83
CA PHE A 130 25.67 -8.40 -4.98
C PHE A 130 24.54 -9.23 -4.35
N GLY A 131 23.28 -9.03 -4.76
CA GLY A 131 22.11 -9.69 -4.17
C GLY A 131 21.77 -9.24 -2.74
N ILE A 132 22.32 -8.10 -2.30
CA ILE A 132 22.14 -7.57 -0.94
C ILE A 132 20.85 -6.74 -0.90
N PRO A 133 19.90 -7.02 0.02
CA PRO A 133 18.70 -6.22 0.16
C PRO A 133 19.07 -4.85 0.75
N ARG A 134 18.60 -3.76 0.13
CA ARG A 134 18.73 -2.39 0.65
C ARG A 134 17.44 -1.97 1.35
N LEU A 135 17.56 -1.53 2.59
CA LEU A 135 16.53 -0.83 3.34
C LEU A 135 16.80 0.68 3.27
N VAL A 136 15.74 1.49 3.12
CA VAL A 136 15.85 2.95 3.22
C VAL A 136 15.65 3.38 4.67
N PHE A 137 16.42 4.37 5.13
CA PHE A 137 16.17 5.09 6.37
C PHE A 137 16.05 6.59 6.12
N HIS A 138 14.91 7.19 6.47
CA HIS A 138 14.65 8.63 6.27
C HIS A 138 14.90 9.49 7.52
N GLY A 139 14.78 8.91 8.71
CA GLY A 139 14.80 9.68 9.96
C GLY A 139 13.55 10.55 10.23
N ILE A 140 12.43 10.34 9.53
CA ILE A 140 11.17 11.10 9.68
C ILE A 140 9.95 10.20 9.99
N SER A 141 8.80 10.81 10.26
CA SER A 141 7.51 10.17 10.61
C SER A 141 6.74 9.60 9.40
N PHE A 142 5.84 8.64 9.64
CA PHE A 142 4.89 8.17 8.62
C PHE A 142 3.93 9.28 8.18
N PHE A 143 3.55 10.17 9.11
CA PHE A 143 2.80 11.38 8.82
C PHE A 143 3.54 12.22 7.77
N SER A 144 4.80 12.57 7.99
CA SER A 144 5.58 13.38 7.05
C SER A 144 5.80 12.71 5.70
N LEU A 145 6.05 11.39 5.67
CA LEU A 145 6.11 10.60 4.43
C LEU A 145 4.78 10.63 3.66
N SER A 146 3.65 10.51 4.37
CA SER A 146 2.30 10.53 3.77
C SER A 146 1.89 11.92 3.28
N VAL A 147 2.25 12.98 4.00
CA VAL A 147 2.03 14.38 3.59
C VAL A 147 2.80 14.69 2.31
N ASP A 148 4.08 14.31 2.28
CA ASP A 148 4.97 14.50 1.14
C ASP A 148 4.46 13.78 -0.11
N HIS A 149 3.95 12.55 0.04
CA HIS A 149 3.30 11.82 -1.05
C HIS A 149 2.02 12.51 -1.58
N SER A 150 1.09 12.90 -0.69
CA SER A 150 -0.15 13.59 -1.07
C SER A 150 0.12 14.93 -1.76
N LEU A 151 1.11 15.69 -1.28
CA LEU A 151 1.53 16.97 -1.87
C LEU A 151 2.00 16.84 -3.33
N ARG A 152 2.71 15.75 -3.67
CA ARG A 152 3.24 15.49 -5.01
C ARG A 152 2.22 14.85 -5.94
N LEU A 153 1.39 13.94 -5.43
CA LEU A 153 0.42 13.20 -6.25
C LEU A 153 -0.79 14.05 -6.65
N TYR A 154 -1.25 14.94 -5.77
CA TYR A 154 -2.48 15.73 -5.98
C TYR A 154 -2.24 17.24 -6.12
N GLU A 155 -1.02 17.70 -5.88
CA GLU A 155 -0.56 19.08 -6.04
C GLU A 155 -1.55 20.16 -5.53
N PRO A 156 -2.13 20.01 -4.31
CA PRO A 156 -3.16 20.93 -3.81
C PRO A 156 -2.61 22.36 -3.66
N HIS A 157 -1.31 22.48 -3.38
CA HIS A 157 -0.59 23.74 -3.28
C HIS A 157 -0.54 24.54 -4.59
N LYS A 158 -0.72 23.92 -5.76
CA LYS A 158 -0.80 24.65 -7.05
C LYS A 158 -2.18 25.28 -7.27
N LYS A 159 -3.21 24.87 -6.53
CA LYS A 159 -4.62 25.21 -6.76
C LYS A 159 -5.11 26.42 -5.95
N VAL A 160 -4.27 27.00 -5.08
CA VAL A 160 -4.54 28.23 -4.31
C VAL A 160 -4.01 29.48 -5.01
N PHE A 161 -4.53 30.66 -4.65
CA PHE A 161 -4.22 31.93 -5.29
C PHE A 161 -3.14 32.76 -4.57
N SER A 162 -2.92 32.52 -3.27
CA SER A 162 -1.87 33.21 -2.50
C SER A 162 -1.08 32.29 -1.57
N ASP A 163 0.13 32.68 -1.19
CA ASP A 163 1.02 31.80 -0.43
C ASP A 163 0.58 31.55 1.03
N SER A 164 -0.22 32.47 1.57
CA SER A 164 -0.86 32.39 2.89
C SER A 164 -2.16 31.59 2.90
N GLU A 165 -2.66 31.17 1.73
CA GLU A 165 -3.95 30.51 1.60
C GLU A 165 -3.88 29.03 2.02
N PRO A 166 -4.78 28.55 2.90
CA PRO A 166 -4.76 27.18 3.37
C PRO A 166 -5.45 26.21 2.40
N PHE A 167 -4.74 25.18 1.96
CA PHE A 167 -5.29 24.02 1.25
C PHE A 167 -5.35 22.80 2.16
N VAL A 168 -6.28 21.88 1.86
CA VAL A 168 -6.38 20.55 2.50
C VAL A 168 -5.54 19.54 1.71
N LEU A 169 -4.96 18.55 2.38
CA LEU A 169 -4.28 17.41 1.74
C LEU A 169 -5.28 16.38 1.20
N PRO A 170 -5.36 16.11 -0.12
CA PRO A 170 -6.30 15.14 -0.66
C PRO A 170 -5.92 13.70 -0.31
N ASN A 171 -6.94 12.87 -0.13
CA ASN A 171 -6.86 11.43 0.23
C ASN A 171 -6.02 11.12 1.47
N PHE A 172 -5.81 12.10 2.33
CA PHE A 172 -5.02 12.00 3.55
C PHE A 172 -5.92 11.73 4.78
N PRO A 173 -5.46 10.96 5.80
CA PRO A 173 -6.26 10.75 7.01
C PRO A 173 -6.44 12.04 7.84
N GLY A 174 -7.61 12.67 7.71
CA GLY A 174 -8.04 13.86 8.46
C GLY A 174 -7.76 15.19 7.75
N ASP A 175 -8.50 16.24 8.14
CA ASP A 175 -8.53 17.57 7.50
C ASP A 175 -7.27 18.44 7.76
N ILE A 176 -6.08 17.89 7.51
CA ILE A 176 -4.82 18.61 7.66
C ILE A 176 -4.71 19.73 6.63
N LYS A 177 -4.47 20.94 7.13
CA LYS A 177 -4.32 22.17 6.34
C LYS A 177 -2.90 22.73 6.41
N LEU A 178 -2.36 23.04 5.25
CA LEU A 178 -1.06 23.69 5.02
C LEU A 178 -1.25 24.91 4.14
N THR A 179 -0.30 25.85 4.18
CA THR A 179 -0.20 26.97 3.22
C THR A 179 1.08 26.80 2.40
N ARG A 180 1.22 27.50 1.25
CA ARG A 180 2.48 27.41 0.48
C ARG A 180 3.68 27.87 1.29
N MET A 181 3.54 28.89 2.15
CA MET A 181 4.63 29.38 2.99
C MET A 181 5.27 28.27 3.84
N GLN A 182 4.49 27.26 4.27
CA GLN A 182 4.97 26.13 5.08
C GLN A 182 5.67 25.02 4.26
N LEU A 183 5.71 25.12 2.93
CA LEU A 183 6.32 24.13 2.04
C LEU A 183 7.78 24.47 1.65
N PRO A 184 8.58 23.46 1.26
CA PRO A 184 9.87 23.68 0.61
C PRO A 184 9.78 24.46 -0.72
N ASP A 185 10.77 25.33 -0.97
CA ASP A 185 10.77 26.22 -2.15
C ASP A 185 10.79 25.48 -3.49
N PHE A 186 11.40 24.29 -3.54
CA PHE A 186 11.39 23.42 -4.72
C PHE A 186 10.02 22.77 -5.00
N ILE A 187 9.12 22.72 -4.00
CA ILE A 187 7.71 22.35 -4.20
C ILE A 187 6.89 23.58 -4.60
N LYS A 188 7.16 24.76 -4.01
CA LYS A 188 6.44 26.01 -4.33
C LYS A 188 6.60 26.46 -5.79
N HIS A 189 7.80 26.32 -6.34
CA HIS A 189 8.22 27.09 -7.53
C HIS A 189 8.76 26.24 -8.69
N GLU A 190 8.68 24.91 -8.61
CA GLU A 190 9.18 23.96 -9.64
C GLU A 190 10.65 24.17 -10.05
N VAL A 191 11.46 24.83 -9.22
CA VAL A 191 12.87 25.14 -9.56
C VAL A 191 13.70 23.88 -9.52
N GLU A 192 14.00 23.36 -10.71
CA GLU A 192 14.89 22.22 -10.92
C GLU A 192 16.30 22.54 -10.36
N THR A 193 16.70 21.80 -9.34
CA THR A 193 18.00 21.89 -8.68
C THR A 193 18.54 20.49 -8.40
N ASP A 194 19.85 20.36 -8.18
CA ASP A 194 20.43 19.06 -7.82
C ASP A 194 19.83 18.48 -6.52
N PHE A 195 19.32 19.33 -5.63
CA PHE A 195 18.61 18.89 -4.43
C PHE A 195 17.19 18.40 -4.73
N SER A 196 16.43 19.07 -5.61
CA SER A 196 15.10 18.57 -6.01
C SER A 196 15.21 17.28 -6.84
N LYS A 197 16.24 17.17 -7.70
CA LYS A 197 16.62 15.92 -8.38
C LYS A 197 16.94 14.81 -7.39
N LEU A 198 17.81 15.07 -6.40
CA LEU A 198 18.13 14.09 -5.37
C LEU A 198 16.88 13.60 -4.63
N LEU A 199 15.93 14.51 -4.30
CA LEU A 199 14.68 14.13 -3.65
C LEU A 199 13.73 13.33 -4.54
N GLN A 200 13.77 13.49 -5.87
CA GLN A 200 13.09 12.59 -6.80
C GLN A 200 13.80 11.22 -6.84
N GLU A 201 15.13 11.21 -6.98
CA GLU A 201 15.95 9.99 -6.94
C GLU A 201 15.68 9.16 -5.66
N VAL A 202 15.47 9.81 -4.50
CA VAL A 202 15.07 9.17 -3.23
C VAL A 202 13.80 8.36 -3.41
N MET A 203 12.70 9.00 -3.83
CA MET A 203 11.38 8.37 -3.93
C MET A 203 11.35 7.19 -4.90
N GLU A 204 12.08 7.31 -6.01
CA GLU A 204 12.25 6.24 -6.99
C GLU A 204 13.09 5.09 -6.41
N SER A 205 14.10 5.39 -5.58
CA SER A 205 14.89 4.38 -4.89
C SER A 205 14.10 3.62 -3.82
N GLU A 206 13.13 4.26 -3.16
CA GLU A 206 12.22 3.58 -2.22
C GLU A 206 11.38 2.50 -2.93
N LEU A 207 10.93 2.74 -4.17
CA LEU A 207 10.19 1.74 -4.97
C LEU A 207 11.06 0.53 -5.38
N ARG A 208 12.36 0.74 -5.56
CA ARG A 208 13.33 -0.31 -5.94
C ARG A 208 13.99 -1.01 -4.74
N SER A 209 13.80 -0.48 -3.54
CA SER A 209 14.39 -1.01 -2.30
C SER A 209 13.60 -2.19 -1.74
N TYR A 210 14.21 -2.97 -0.86
CA TYR A 210 13.54 -4.08 -0.17
C TYR A 210 12.42 -3.60 0.77
N GLY A 211 12.55 -2.37 1.27
CA GLY A 211 11.54 -1.68 2.08
C GLY A 211 12.17 -0.53 2.89
N VAL A 212 11.42 -0.02 3.87
CA VAL A 212 11.79 1.16 4.65
C VAL A 212 11.80 0.85 6.15
N VAL A 213 12.87 1.19 6.86
CA VAL A 213 12.88 1.18 8.33
C VAL A 213 12.51 2.57 8.85
N VAL A 214 11.47 2.63 9.69
CA VAL A 214 10.94 3.89 10.21
C VAL A 214 11.22 3.97 11.71
N ASN A 215 11.92 5.04 12.11
CA ASN A 215 12.05 5.41 13.52
C ASN A 215 10.73 6.03 13.98
N SER A 216 9.76 5.19 14.32
CA SER A 216 8.46 5.54 14.92
C SER A 216 7.89 4.29 15.59
N PHE A 217 6.69 4.37 16.17
CA PHE A 217 5.95 3.21 16.70
C PHE A 217 4.48 3.27 16.28
N TYR A 218 3.85 2.10 16.06
CA TYR A 218 2.50 2.00 15.49
C TYR A 218 1.50 2.92 16.18
N GLU A 219 1.47 2.88 17.52
CA GLU A 219 0.48 3.54 18.34
C GLU A 219 0.65 5.06 18.45
N LEU A 220 1.71 5.64 17.86
CA LEU A 220 1.90 7.08 17.73
C LEU A 220 1.11 7.65 16.54
N GLU A 221 1.09 6.94 15.42
CA GLU A 221 0.59 7.44 14.14
C GLU A 221 -0.06 6.34 13.27
N PRO A 222 -0.98 5.51 13.82
CA PRO A 222 -1.40 4.25 13.18
C PRO A 222 -2.13 4.47 11.85
N ALA A 223 -2.95 5.52 11.75
CA ALA A 223 -3.63 5.89 10.50
C ALA A 223 -2.65 6.26 9.37
N TYR A 224 -1.45 6.74 9.73
CA TYR A 224 -0.43 7.17 8.77
C TYR A 224 0.54 6.02 8.42
N ALA A 225 0.81 5.11 9.37
CA ALA A 225 1.46 3.83 9.08
C ALA A 225 0.63 2.99 8.09
N GLU A 226 -0.68 2.84 8.34
CA GLU A 226 -1.59 2.13 7.43
C GLU A 226 -1.81 2.87 6.10
N HIS A 227 -1.79 4.21 6.08
CA HIS A 227 -1.80 4.96 4.81
C HIS A 227 -0.53 4.73 3.99
N TYR A 228 0.66 4.82 4.60
CA TYR A 228 1.95 4.57 3.92
C TYR A 228 2.03 3.13 3.38
N LYS A 229 1.50 2.14 4.13
CA LYS A 229 1.43 0.75 3.69
C LYS A 229 0.44 0.53 2.55
N ASN A 230 -0.83 0.92 2.75
CA ASN A 230 -1.93 0.51 1.88
C ASN A 230 -2.19 1.44 0.69
N VAL A 231 -1.92 2.75 0.82
CA VAL A 231 -2.12 3.73 -0.27
C VAL A 231 -0.85 3.90 -1.09
N MET A 232 0.32 3.97 -0.45
CA MET A 232 1.60 4.12 -1.16
C MET A 232 2.24 2.79 -1.59
N GLY A 233 1.66 1.66 -1.17
CA GLY A 233 2.08 0.30 -1.54
C GLY A 233 3.46 -0.10 -0.98
N ARG A 234 3.87 0.47 0.16
CA ARG A 234 5.24 0.33 0.67
C ARG A 234 5.38 -0.68 1.79
N LYS A 235 6.39 -1.53 1.66
CA LYS A 235 6.87 -2.41 2.73
C LYS A 235 7.71 -1.58 3.71
N ALA A 236 7.22 -1.46 4.94
CA ALA A 236 7.90 -0.72 5.99
C ALA A 236 7.75 -1.41 7.36
N TRP A 237 8.73 -1.20 8.23
CA TRP A 237 8.71 -1.68 9.60
C TRP A 237 8.95 -0.50 10.55
N HIS A 238 8.11 -0.36 11.57
CA HIS A 238 8.34 0.60 12.66
C HIS A 238 9.21 -0.03 13.74
N ILE A 239 10.37 0.58 14.03
CA ILE A 239 11.38 0.01 14.94
C ILE A 239 11.83 1.00 16.03
N GLY A 240 11.11 2.12 16.18
CA GLY A 240 11.43 3.19 17.11
C GLY A 240 10.53 3.22 18.37
N PRO A 241 10.71 4.22 19.25
CA PRO A 241 11.74 5.27 19.17
C PRO A 241 13.13 4.70 19.47
N VAL A 242 14.05 4.76 18.50
CA VAL A 242 15.32 4.02 18.60
C VAL A 242 16.20 4.50 19.75
N SER A 243 16.07 5.78 20.13
CA SER A 243 16.79 6.41 21.24
C SER A 243 16.58 5.70 22.59
N LEU A 244 15.45 5.02 22.79
CA LEU A 244 15.13 4.26 24.00
C LEU A 244 15.93 2.95 24.15
N CYS A 245 16.79 2.59 23.20
CA CYS A 245 17.75 1.50 23.37
C CYS A 245 18.82 1.82 24.45
N ASN A 246 19.10 3.11 24.63
CA ASN A 246 20.02 3.65 25.62
C ASN A 246 19.35 3.63 27.00
N LYS A 247 19.70 2.65 27.84
CA LYS A 247 19.05 2.45 29.16
C LYS A 247 19.83 3.05 30.31
N GLY A 248 21.17 2.99 30.27
CA GLY A 248 22.02 3.57 31.30
C GLY A 248 22.02 5.10 31.25
N ALA A 249 22.39 5.75 32.37
CA ALA A 249 22.66 7.19 32.36
C ALA A 249 23.86 7.50 31.45
N GLU A 250 24.92 6.69 31.53
CA GLU A 250 26.15 6.81 30.74
C GLU A 250 25.90 6.60 29.23
N ASP A 251 25.09 5.62 28.83
CA ASP A 251 24.61 5.49 27.44
C ASP A 251 24.00 6.80 26.93
N LYS A 252 23.15 7.43 27.76
CA LYS A 252 22.36 8.62 27.39
C LYS A 252 23.19 9.90 27.34
N THR A 253 24.32 9.97 28.05
CA THR A 253 25.24 11.12 27.99
C THR A 253 26.30 10.96 26.91
N GLN A 254 26.79 9.74 26.67
CA GLN A 254 27.65 9.41 25.52
C GLN A 254 26.91 9.49 24.16
N ARG A 255 25.57 9.56 24.15
CA ARG A 255 24.73 9.65 22.95
C ARG A 255 24.79 11.02 22.26
N GLY A 256 25.91 11.33 21.62
CA GLY A 256 26.04 12.49 20.74
C GLY A 256 27.42 13.14 20.80
N LYS A 257 27.42 14.48 20.79
CA LYS A 257 28.62 15.28 21.07
C LYS A 257 28.86 15.30 22.59
N GLU A 258 30.06 15.73 22.99
CA GLU A 258 30.40 15.91 24.41
C GLU A 258 29.60 17.06 25.02
N ALA A 259 29.06 16.88 26.23
CA ALA A 259 28.34 17.92 26.95
C ALA A 259 29.23 19.15 27.19
N SER A 260 28.68 20.34 26.94
CA SER A 260 29.37 21.63 27.13
C SER A 260 29.08 22.25 28.51
N ILE A 261 28.54 21.45 29.42
CA ILE A 261 28.32 21.68 30.84
C ILE A 261 28.58 20.35 31.55
N ASP A 262 29.02 20.37 32.80
CA ASP A 262 29.05 19.16 33.61
C ASP A 262 27.63 18.60 33.76
N GLU A 263 27.45 17.32 33.42
CA GLU A 263 26.16 16.64 33.43
C GLU A 263 25.54 16.63 34.84
N HIS A 264 26.40 16.53 35.85
CA HIS A 264 26.01 16.47 37.24
C HIS A 264 25.59 17.87 37.76
N GLU A 265 26.18 18.97 37.29
CA GLU A 265 25.72 20.34 37.53
C GLU A 265 24.33 20.62 36.93
N CYS A 266 24.10 20.23 35.68
CA CYS A 266 22.80 20.42 35.02
C CYS A 266 21.67 19.66 35.77
N LEU A 267 21.93 18.40 36.13
CA LEU A 267 20.98 17.58 36.88
C LEU A 267 20.80 18.05 38.34
N LYS A 268 21.86 18.52 39.02
CA LYS A 268 21.75 19.18 40.34
C LYS A 268 20.84 20.41 40.27
N TRP A 269 20.98 21.24 39.23
CA TRP A 269 20.13 22.42 39.06
C TRP A 269 18.66 22.02 38.90
N LEU A 270 18.36 21.02 38.08
CA LEU A 270 17.01 20.46 37.89
C LEU A 270 16.43 19.87 39.18
N ALA A 271 17.23 19.18 39.99
CA ALA A 271 16.83 18.61 41.27
C ALA A 271 16.46 19.67 42.35
N THR A 272 16.76 20.96 42.12
CA THR A 272 16.28 22.07 42.98
C THR A 272 14.88 22.60 42.64
N LYS A 273 14.28 22.12 41.54
CA LYS A 273 13.02 22.66 40.99
C LYS A 273 11.81 21.80 41.37
N LYS A 274 10.61 22.26 41.04
CA LYS A 274 9.38 21.49 41.27
C LYS A 274 9.08 20.61 40.05
N PRO A 275 8.39 19.46 40.21
CA PRO A 275 7.94 18.66 39.09
C PRO A 275 7.13 19.49 38.09
N ASN A 276 7.43 19.36 36.80
CA ASN A 276 6.84 20.10 35.69
C ASN A 276 7.00 21.64 35.74
N SER A 277 7.95 22.22 36.49
CA SER A 277 8.13 23.68 36.58
C SER A 277 9.18 24.31 35.65
N VAL A 278 9.89 23.50 34.86
CA VAL A 278 10.99 23.94 33.97
C VAL A 278 10.63 23.76 32.50
N VAL A 279 10.94 24.76 31.68
CA VAL A 279 10.89 24.70 30.22
C VAL A 279 12.28 24.34 29.69
N TYR A 280 12.40 23.31 28.87
CA TYR A 280 13.62 23.04 28.12
C TYR A 280 13.53 23.69 26.72
N ILE A 281 14.59 24.35 26.25
CA ILE A 281 14.65 24.99 24.94
C ILE A 281 15.90 24.49 24.21
N CYS A 282 15.71 23.74 23.12
CA CYS A 282 16.80 23.30 22.25
C CYS A 282 16.34 23.12 20.80
N PHE A 283 17.12 23.67 19.88
CA PHE A 283 16.85 23.64 18.43
C PHE A 283 17.84 22.77 17.63
N GLY A 284 18.69 21.98 18.32
CA GLY A 284 19.71 21.14 17.71
C GLY A 284 20.94 21.92 17.19
N SER A 285 21.86 21.23 16.50
CA SER A 285 23.13 21.82 16.04
C SER A 285 23.06 22.53 14.68
N ILE A 286 22.02 22.24 13.89
CA ILE A 286 21.88 22.71 12.49
C ILE A 286 21.05 24.00 12.40
N ALA A 287 20.20 24.28 13.39
CA ALA A 287 19.43 25.52 13.44
C ALA A 287 20.32 26.78 13.48
N HIS A 288 19.83 27.84 12.87
CA HIS A 288 20.43 29.17 12.90
C HIS A 288 19.39 30.20 13.35
N PHE A 289 19.84 31.13 14.18
CA PHE A 289 19.06 32.27 14.67
C PHE A 289 19.97 33.50 14.61
N SER A 290 19.44 34.66 14.25
CA SER A 290 20.18 35.92 14.37
C SER A 290 20.25 36.40 15.82
N ASP A 291 21.23 37.25 16.12
CA ASP A 291 21.38 37.90 17.44
C ASP A 291 20.10 38.62 17.89
N SER A 292 19.36 39.21 16.95
CA SER A 292 18.05 39.82 17.23
C SER A 292 16.96 38.79 17.54
N GLN A 293 16.96 37.61 16.92
CA GLN A 293 16.00 36.56 17.26
C GLN A 293 16.33 35.89 18.60
N LEU A 294 17.62 35.75 18.94
CA LEU A 294 18.07 35.30 20.25
C LEU A 294 17.67 36.32 21.35
N MET A 295 17.79 37.62 21.08
CA MET A 295 17.30 38.69 21.97
C MET A 295 15.78 38.58 22.23
N GLU A 296 14.98 38.34 21.19
CA GLU A 296 13.52 38.12 21.30
C GLU A 296 13.19 36.86 22.11
N ILE A 297 13.96 35.77 21.96
CA ILE A 297 13.84 34.56 22.79
C ILE A 297 14.14 34.87 24.25
N ALA A 298 15.23 35.59 24.53
CA ALA A 298 15.60 35.98 25.89
C ALA A 298 14.50 36.83 26.55
N MET A 299 14.00 37.85 25.85
CA MET A 299 12.90 38.69 26.34
C MET A 299 11.61 37.88 26.59
N GLY A 300 11.25 36.97 25.69
CA GLY A 300 10.06 36.13 25.83
C GLY A 300 10.15 35.15 26.99
N LEU A 301 11.34 34.57 27.23
CA LEU A 301 11.60 33.71 28.38
C LEU A 301 11.53 34.49 29.70
N GLU A 302 12.16 35.66 29.81
CA GLU A 302 12.09 36.52 31.01
C GLU A 302 10.66 37.00 31.29
N ALA A 303 9.94 37.45 30.28
CA ALA A 303 8.53 37.89 30.41
C ALA A 303 7.60 36.73 30.82
N SER A 304 7.88 35.49 30.40
CA SER A 304 7.04 34.33 30.71
C SER A 304 6.97 33.99 32.21
N GLY A 305 7.96 34.45 32.98
CA GLY A 305 8.15 34.14 34.39
C GLY A 305 8.47 32.66 34.70
N GLN A 306 8.59 31.81 33.68
CA GLN A 306 8.87 30.38 33.85
C GLN A 306 10.35 30.14 34.18
N GLN A 307 10.65 28.98 34.77
CA GLN A 307 12.02 28.51 34.92
C GLN A 307 12.45 27.83 33.62
N PHE A 308 13.72 27.93 33.22
CA PHE A 308 14.15 27.38 31.94
C PHE A 308 15.58 26.83 31.92
N ILE A 309 15.82 25.88 31.01
CA ILE A 309 17.14 25.51 30.51
C ILE A 309 17.16 25.81 29.01
N TRP A 310 18.05 26.72 28.58
CA TRP A 310 18.18 27.13 27.19
C TRP A 310 19.53 26.72 26.62
N VAL A 311 19.52 25.85 25.62
CA VAL A 311 20.71 25.41 24.89
C VAL A 311 20.94 26.36 23.72
N VAL A 312 22.09 27.05 23.73
CA VAL A 312 22.51 28.00 22.70
C VAL A 312 23.76 27.46 22.01
N ARG A 313 23.79 27.52 20.68
CA ARG A 313 24.94 27.07 19.87
C ARG A 313 26.12 28.03 20.07
N LYS A 314 27.27 27.51 20.52
CA LYS A 314 28.49 28.32 20.69
C LYS A 314 28.93 28.93 19.35
N ALA A 315 29.08 30.26 19.33
CA ALA A 315 29.60 30.99 18.18
C ALA A 315 31.07 30.66 17.90
N LYS A 316 31.48 30.66 16.62
CA LYS A 316 32.88 30.35 16.23
C LYS A 316 33.87 31.49 16.52
N ASN A 317 33.38 32.72 16.69
CA ASN A 317 34.18 33.90 16.99
C ASN A 317 33.76 34.42 18.37
N GLU A 318 34.60 34.19 19.38
CA GLU A 318 34.40 34.73 20.72
C GLU A 318 34.71 36.24 20.71
N LYS A 319 33.66 37.05 20.58
CA LYS A 319 33.68 38.43 21.10
C LYS A 319 33.33 38.37 22.59
N GLU A 320 33.96 39.25 23.38
CA GLU A 320 33.76 39.29 24.83
C GLU A 320 32.40 39.90 25.26
N GLU A 321 31.70 40.57 24.35
CA GLU A 321 30.32 41.06 24.56
C GLU A 321 29.32 40.20 23.77
N GLU A 322 28.43 39.50 24.49
CA GLU A 322 27.28 38.77 23.94
C GLU A 322 26.11 39.73 23.67
N ASP A 323 26.23 40.54 22.60
CA ASP A 323 25.22 41.54 22.18
C ASP A 323 23.81 40.96 21.91
N TRP A 324 23.69 39.64 21.80
CA TRP A 324 22.42 38.90 21.63
C TRP A 324 21.62 38.72 22.93
N LEU A 325 22.17 39.04 24.11
CA LEU A 325 21.47 39.00 25.39
C LEU A 325 21.04 40.39 25.89
N PRO A 326 19.84 40.52 26.50
CA PRO A 326 19.45 41.75 27.19
C PRO A 326 20.46 42.09 28.28
N LYS A 327 20.91 43.35 28.38
CA LYS A 327 21.96 43.73 29.35
C LYS A 327 21.58 43.34 30.78
N GLY A 328 22.40 42.49 31.41
CA GLY A 328 22.17 41.94 32.75
C GLY A 328 21.18 40.76 32.84
N PHE A 329 20.81 40.12 31.73
CA PHE A 329 19.84 39.01 31.67
C PHE A 329 20.18 37.85 32.61
N GLU A 330 21.39 37.26 32.50
CA GLU A 330 21.80 36.11 33.34
C GLU A 330 21.68 36.43 34.84
N LYS A 331 22.03 37.65 35.26
CA LYS A 331 21.91 38.10 36.65
C LYS A 331 20.46 38.28 37.11
N ARG A 332 19.51 38.63 36.23
CA ARG A 332 18.07 38.66 36.57
C ARG A 332 17.46 37.25 36.59
N MET A 333 18.00 36.35 35.77
CA MET A 333 17.56 34.96 35.65
C MET A 333 18.26 34.01 36.63
N GLU A 334 19.17 34.50 37.48
CA GLU A 334 19.91 33.70 38.47
C GLU A 334 18.96 32.82 39.30
N GLY A 335 19.24 31.51 39.35
CA GLY A 335 18.40 30.51 40.02
C GLY A 335 17.09 30.10 39.30
N LYS A 336 16.63 30.87 38.30
CA LYS A 336 15.43 30.59 37.47
C LYS A 336 15.75 30.03 36.08
N GLY A 337 16.78 30.57 35.43
CA GLY A 337 17.27 30.16 34.12
C GLY A 337 18.65 29.50 34.22
N LEU A 338 18.98 28.69 33.21
CA LEU A 338 20.31 28.13 32.96
C LEU A 338 20.58 28.17 31.45
N ILE A 339 21.69 28.77 31.02
CA ILE A 339 22.12 28.80 29.61
C ILE A 339 23.25 27.78 29.42
N ILE A 340 23.08 26.84 28.48
CA ILE A 340 24.10 25.85 28.11
C ILE A 340 24.66 26.23 26.74
N ARG A 341 25.93 26.64 26.68
CA ARG A 341 26.59 27.13 25.46
C ARG A 341 27.31 25.98 24.73
N GLY A 342 26.59 25.22 23.91
CA GLY A 342 27.13 24.10 23.13
C GLY A 342 26.15 22.92 23.01
N TRP A 343 26.57 21.74 23.49
CA TRP A 343 25.73 20.53 23.55
C TRP A 343 25.28 20.25 24.99
N ALA A 344 24.12 19.60 25.14
CA ALA A 344 23.51 19.26 26.42
C ALA A 344 22.97 17.82 26.39
N PRO A 345 22.95 17.10 27.54
CA PRO A 345 22.46 15.73 27.64
C PRO A 345 20.91 15.67 27.55
N GLN A 346 20.39 15.95 26.35
CA GLN A 346 18.98 16.25 26.08
C GLN A 346 18.02 15.19 26.60
N VAL A 347 18.34 13.90 26.45
CA VAL A 347 17.49 12.79 26.90
C VAL A 347 17.33 12.83 28.43
N LEU A 348 18.42 13.02 29.19
CA LEU A 348 18.36 13.10 30.66
C LEU A 348 17.66 14.37 31.15
N ILE A 349 17.77 15.49 30.43
CA ILE A 349 17.05 16.72 30.76
C ILE A 349 15.54 16.49 30.57
N LEU A 350 15.12 15.95 29.42
CA LEU A 350 13.71 15.69 29.11
C LEU A 350 13.07 14.64 30.04
N GLU A 351 13.81 13.60 30.45
CA GLU A 351 13.32 12.59 31.39
C GLU A 351 13.22 13.07 32.85
N HIS A 352 13.84 14.20 33.21
CA HIS A 352 13.84 14.70 34.59
C HIS A 352 12.47 15.28 34.98
N GLU A 353 11.92 14.86 36.13
CA GLU A 353 10.55 15.20 36.56
C GLU A 353 10.23 16.70 36.61
N ALA A 354 11.24 17.55 36.77
CA ALA A 354 11.13 19.00 36.77
C ALA A 354 10.73 19.60 35.41
N VAL A 355 10.98 18.93 34.28
CA VAL A 355 10.66 19.47 32.95
C VAL A 355 9.17 19.33 32.66
N GLY A 356 8.51 20.46 32.41
CA GLY A 356 7.06 20.57 32.15
C GLY A 356 6.70 20.87 30.70
N GLY A 357 7.66 21.29 29.87
CA GLY A 357 7.48 21.59 28.45
C GLY A 357 8.79 21.73 27.69
N PHE A 358 8.76 21.50 26.37
CA PHE A 358 9.93 21.51 25.47
C PHE A 358 9.70 22.42 24.25
N VAL A 359 10.43 23.53 24.15
CA VAL A 359 10.49 24.37 22.94
C VAL A 359 11.46 23.73 21.94
N THR A 360 10.94 23.34 20.77
CA THR A 360 11.68 22.53 19.79
C THR A 360 11.41 22.94 18.35
N HIS A 361 12.44 22.80 17.52
CA HIS A 361 12.37 22.94 16.06
C HIS A 361 11.51 21.89 15.33
N CYS A 362 10.90 20.94 16.04
CA CYS A 362 10.07 19.86 15.49
C CYS A 362 10.78 18.87 14.54
N GLY A 363 12.11 18.92 14.42
CA GLY A 363 12.87 17.86 13.73
C GLY A 363 12.68 16.53 14.43
N TRP A 364 12.40 15.47 13.66
CA TRP A 364 11.73 14.26 14.17
C TRP A 364 12.38 13.59 15.38
N ASN A 365 13.72 13.55 15.48
CA ASN A 365 14.41 13.01 16.66
C ASN A 365 14.02 13.74 17.97
N SER A 366 14.00 15.08 17.96
CA SER A 366 13.60 15.86 19.14
C SER A 366 12.11 15.66 19.45
N THR A 367 11.26 15.53 18.42
CA THR A 367 9.83 15.23 18.59
C THR A 367 9.63 13.89 19.29
N LEU A 368 10.36 12.84 18.86
CA LEU A 368 10.33 11.52 19.49
C LEU A 368 10.92 11.52 20.91
N GLU A 369 11.97 12.28 21.18
CA GLU A 369 12.55 12.40 22.52
C GLU A 369 11.56 13.07 23.49
N GLY A 370 10.88 14.14 23.06
CA GLY A 370 9.80 14.78 23.83
C GLY A 370 8.61 13.85 24.07
N VAL A 371 8.13 13.16 23.02
CA VAL A 371 7.07 12.13 23.12
C VAL A 371 7.47 11.01 24.09
N SER A 372 8.70 10.50 24.00
CA SER A 372 9.18 9.37 24.81
C SER A 372 9.32 9.74 26.29
N ALA A 373 9.86 10.93 26.59
CA ALA A 373 9.87 11.47 27.95
C ALA A 373 8.44 11.73 28.48
N GLY A 374 7.51 12.07 27.59
CA GLY A 374 6.14 12.45 27.91
C GLY A 374 6.00 13.94 28.25
N VAL A 375 6.82 14.77 27.59
CA VAL A 375 6.89 16.22 27.76
C VAL A 375 6.13 16.89 26.59
N PRO A 376 5.17 17.80 26.86
CA PRO A 376 4.46 18.53 25.80
C PRO A 376 5.34 19.63 25.19
N MET A 377 5.05 20.03 23.95
CA MET A 377 5.99 20.81 23.11
C MET A 377 5.47 22.19 22.70
N VAL A 378 6.37 23.17 22.59
CA VAL A 378 6.14 24.38 21.78
C VAL A 378 6.77 24.15 20.42
N THR A 379 5.98 24.23 19.35
CA THR A 379 6.44 23.97 17.98
C THR A 379 7.00 25.25 17.34
N TRP A 380 8.25 25.17 16.89
CA TRP A 380 8.97 26.22 16.17
C TRP A 380 9.61 25.66 14.88
N PRO A 381 8.81 25.14 13.93
CA PRO A 381 9.35 24.62 12.67
C PRO A 381 10.07 25.70 11.85
N MET A 382 11.17 25.32 11.20
CA MET A 382 12.02 26.21 10.39
C MET A 382 12.18 25.73 8.95
N GLY A 383 12.28 24.42 8.71
CA GLY A 383 12.45 23.87 7.37
C GLY A 383 12.36 22.34 7.36
N ALA A 384 12.96 21.69 6.36
CA ALA A 384 12.85 20.24 6.14
C ALA A 384 11.38 19.76 6.24
N GLU A 385 11.09 18.73 7.03
CA GLU A 385 9.77 18.16 7.30
C GLU A 385 9.04 18.80 8.51
N GLN A 386 9.67 19.75 9.19
CA GLN A 386 9.29 20.18 10.54
C GLN A 386 7.87 20.76 10.63
N PHE A 387 7.41 21.44 9.57
CA PHE A 387 6.05 21.96 9.48
C PHE A 387 4.97 20.87 9.38
N TYR A 388 5.32 19.66 8.92
CA TYR A 388 4.43 18.51 8.91
C TYR A 388 4.41 17.87 10.31
N ASN A 389 5.58 17.68 10.93
CA ASN A 389 5.69 17.22 12.33
C ASN A 389 4.94 18.15 13.31
N GLU A 390 4.91 19.46 13.06
CA GLU A 390 4.07 20.41 13.82
C GLU A 390 2.58 20.01 13.77
N LYS A 391 2.03 19.66 12.60
CA LYS A 391 0.60 19.28 12.49
C LYS A 391 0.32 17.99 13.24
N LEU A 392 1.22 17.00 13.19
CA LEU A 392 1.13 15.78 13.99
C LEU A 392 1.11 16.12 15.50
N VAL A 393 2.05 16.93 15.98
CA VAL A 393 2.16 17.33 17.41
C VAL A 393 0.95 18.14 17.90
N THR A 394 0.51 19.14 17.12
CA THR A 394 -0.50 20.12 17.55
C THR A 394 -1.94 19.69 17.26
N GLN A 395 -2.22 19.10 16.08
CA GLN A 395 -3.59 18.84 15.62
C GLN A 395 -4.05 17.40 15.89
N ILE A 396 -3.16 16.42 15.68
CA ILE A 396 -3.46 14.99 15.84
C ILE A 396 -3.19 14.54 17.28
N LEU A 397 -1.93 14.62 17.74
CA LEU A 397 -1.52 14.21 19.08
C LEU A 397 -2.01 15.18 20.17
N LYS A 398 -2.19 16.47 19.81
CA LYS A 398 -2.61 17.54 20.72
C LYS A 398 -1.75 17.63 21.98
N ILE A 399 -0.43 17.49 21.82
CA ILE A 399 0.58 17.56 22.89
C ILE A 399 1.45 18.82 22.77
N GLY A 400 1.03 19.82 22.00
CA GLY A 400 1.81 21.03 21.83
C GLY A 400 1.06 22.21 21.22
N VAL A 401 1.72 23.36 21.24
CA VAL A 401 1.20 24.67 20.80
C VAL A 401 2.20 25.33 19.86
N ASP A 402 1.74 26.01 18.81
CA ASP A 402 2.64 26.66 17.87
C ASP A 402 3.07 28.06 18.30
N VAL A 403 4.34 28.40 18.07
CA VAL A 403 4.90 29.74 18.32
C VAL A 403 4.50 30.76 17.24
N CYS A 404 3.52 30.43 16.40
CA CYS A 404 3.15 31.15 15.18
C CYS A 404 4.26 31.24 14.11
N ALA A 405 5.17 30.25 14.02
CA ALA A 405 6.04 30.11 12.85
C ALA A 405 5.20 29.77 11.59
N ARG A 406 5.49 30.44 10.46
CA ARG A 406 4.70 30.31 9.22
C ARG A 406 5.51 30.12 7.93
N GLN A 407 6.81 30.41 7.94
CA GLN A 407 7.64 30.41 6.73
C GLN A 407 8.71 29.32 6.80
N TRP A 408 8.74 28.47 5.78
CA TRP A 408 9.79 27.48 5.55
C TRP A 408 11.06 28.14 5.01
N SER A 409 12.22 27.70 5.50
CA SER A 409 13.54 28.27 5.23
C SER A 409 14.55 27.18 4.86
N ARG A 410 15.09 27.26 3.63
CA ARG A 410 16.10 26.30 3.11
C ARG A 410 17.39 26.25 3.94
N VAL A 411 17.70 27.32 4.66
CA VAL A 411 18.90 27.48 5.50
C VAL A 411 18.62 27.27 6.99
N LEU A 412 17.41 26.81 7.36
CA LEU A 412 17.00 26.51 8.73
C LEU A 412 17.20 27.71 9.68
N MET A 413 16.83 28.90 9.20
CA MET A 413 16.73 30.14 9.98
C MET A 413 15.38 30.18 10.70
N GLY A 414 15.39 30.40 12.02
CA GLY A 414 14.17 30.46 12.86
C GLY A 414 13.66 31.87 13.16
N ASP A 415 14.08 32.85 12.36
CA ASP A 415 13.86 34.27 12.59
C ASP A 415 12.45 34.76 12.23
N GLY A 416 12.04 35.88 12.84
CA GLY A 416 10.78 36.58 12.57
C GLY A 416 9.73 36.45 13.67
N ILE A 417 10.04 35.77 14.78
CA ILE A 417 9.13 35.53 15.90
C ILE A 417 9.37 36.55 17.01
N LYS A 418 8.32 37.26 17.43
CA LYS A 418 8.39 38.30 18.46
C LYS A 418 8.24 37.76 19.88
N TRP A 419 8.89 38.41 20.84
CA TRP A 419 8.94 37.98 22.24
C TRP A 419 7.55 37.76 22.86
N GLU A 420 6.52 38.51 22.45
CA GLU A 420 5.13 38.32 22.93
C GLU A 420 4.55 36.97 22.51
N ALA A 421 4.88 36.48 21.31
CA ALA A 421 4.44 35.16 20.82
C ALA A 421 5.17 34.02 21.56
N ILE A 422 6.45 34.23 21.87
CA ILE A 422 7.29 33.31 22.65
C ILE A 422 6.78 33.23 24.09
N GLU A 423 6.54 34.39 24.72
CA GLU A 423 5.95 34.49 26.07
C GLU A 423 4.61 33.74 26.13
N LYS A 424 3.71 34.02 25.17
CA LYS A 424 2.40 33.39 25.09
C LYS A 424 2.51 31.87 24.96
N ALA A 425 3.31 31.35 24.03
CA ALA A 425 3.44 29.91 23.80
C ALA A 425 4.06 29.20 25.01
N VAL A 426 5.11 29.78 25.61
CA VAL A 426 5.77 29.27 26.82
C VAL A 426 4.82 29.29 28.03
N ARG A 427 3.98 30.31 28.19
CA ARG A 427 2.96 30.34 29.25
C ARG A 427 1.84 29.34 28.97
N GLN A 428 1.39 29.20 27.72
CA GLN A 428 0.30 28.29 27.35
C GLN A 428 0.68 26.82 27.57
N ILE A 429 1.91 26.40 27.25
CA ILE A 429 2.36 25.02 27.46
C ILE A 429 2.57 24.67 28.95
N MET A 430 2.95 25.64 29.78
CA MET A 430 3.23 25.43 31.20
C MET A 430 1.98 25.59 32.08
N VAL A 431 1.26 26.70 31.93
CA VAL A 431 0.19 27.16 32.84
C VAL A 431 -1.09 27.61 32.12
N GLY A 432 -1.25 27.27 30.83
CA GLY A 432 -2.50 27.46 30.09
C GLY A 432 -3.58 26.45 30.51
N GLU A 433 -4.83 26.71 30.11
CA GLU A 433 -6.00 25.91 30.51
C GLU A 433 -5.88 24.43 30.08
N GLU A 434 -5.39 24.17 28.86
CA GLU A 434 -5.15 22.82 28.34
C GLU A 434 -3.82 22.18 28.81
N ALA A 435 -3.00 22.86 29.62
CA ALA A 435 -1.62 22.45 29.89
C ALA A 435 -1.52 21.08 30.59
N GLU A 436 -2.40 20.79 31.56
CA GLU A 436 -2.44 19.47 32.20
C GLU A 436 -3.01 18.38 31.28
N GLU A 437 -3.89 18.73 30.34
CA GLU A 437 -4.43 17.79 29.36
C GLU A 437 -3.36 17.38 28.33
N MET A 438 -2.58 18.36 27.86
CA MET A 438 -1.38 18.13 27.02
C MET A 438 -0.34 17.28 27.76
N ARG A 439 -0.04 17.59 29.04
CA ARG A 439 0.83 16.75 29.88
C ARG A 439 0.27 15.34 30.07
N GLY A 440 -1.04 15.19 30.24
CA GLY A 440 -1.72 13.90 30.35
C GLY A 440 -1.54 13.04 29.11
N ARG A 441 -1.82 13.61 27.92
CA ARG A 441 -1.61 12.94 26.62
C ARG A 441 -0.14 12.60 26.37
N ALA A 442 0.78 13.52 26.60
CA ALA A 442 2.21 13.28 26.41
C ALA A 442 2.70 12.13 27.32
N LYS A 443 2.30 12.11 28.59
CA LYS A 443 2.64 11.03 29.54
C LYS A 443 1.98 9.68 29.20
N ALA A 444 0.87 9.67 28.46
CA ALA A 444 0.30 8.43 27.91
C ALA A 444 1.14 7.92 26.72
N LEU A 445 1.44 8.79 25.74
CA LEU A 445 2.26 8.45 24.58
C LEU A 445 3.67 8.00 24.98
N GLY A 446 4.32 8.63 25.97
CA GLY A 446 5.62 8.19 26.47
C GLY A 446 5.61 6.80 27.14
N LYS A 447 4.48 6.37 27.72
CA LYS A 447 4.31 4.98 28.20
C LYS A 447 4.13 4.00 27.04
N MET A 448 3.45 4.42 25.97
CA MET A 448 3.26 3.61 24.75
C MET A 448 4.58 3.46 23.99
N ALA A 449 5.36 4.54 23.87
CA ALA A 449 6.71 4.56 23.31
C ALA A 449 7.66 3.55 23.97
N ARG A 450 7.65 3.46 25.32
CA ARG A 450 8.41 2.45 26.06
C ARG A 450 7.91 1.03 25.80
N ARG A 451 6.58 0.81 25.86
CA ARG A 451 5.98 -0.50 25.59
C ARG A 451 6.24 -1.00 24.17
N ALA A 452 6.29 -0.12 23.17
CA ALA A 452 6.56 -0.48 21.78
C ALA A 452 7.91 -1.17 21.59
N ILE A 453 8.94 -0.78 22.36
CA ILE A 453 10.29 -1.39 22.29
C ILE A 453 10.52 -2.53 23.29
N GLU A 454 9.61 -2.73 24.25
CA GLU A 454 9.61 -3.85 25.20
C GLU A 454 9.19 -5.16 24.51
N GLU A 455 9.49 -6.30 25.13
CA GLU A 455 9.18 -7.61 24.54
C GLU A 455 7.68 -7.83 24.37
N GLY A 456 7.25 -8.16 23.14
CA GLY A 456 5.84 -8.19 22.74
C GLY A 456 5.25 -6.83 22.31
N GLY A 457 6.04 -5.74 22.35
CA GLY A 457 5.65 -4.44 21.81
C GLY A 457 5.58 -4.40 20.28
N SER A 458 4.90 -3.39 19.73
CA SER A 458 4.75 -3.15 18.28
C SER A 458 6.11 -3.08 17.57
N SER A 459 6.96 -2.13 17.96
CA SER A 459 8.29 -1.94 17.37
C SER A 459 9.28 -3.06 17.67
N TYR A 460 9.13 -3.75 18.80
CA TYR A 460 9.90 -4.96 19.10
C TYR A 460 9.57 -6.07 18.09
N SER A 461 8.27 -6.26 17.81
CA SER A 461 7.76 -7.34 16.96
C SER A 461 8.09 -7.11 15.50
N ASP A 462 7.96 -5.87 15.01
CA ASP A 462 8.37 -5.47 13.66
C ASP A 462 9.87 -5.68 13.42
N LEU A 463 10.71 -5.35 14.42
CA LEU A 463 12.14 -5.62 14.34
C LEU A 463 12.45 -7.12 14.28
N ILE A 464 11.70 -7.98 15.00
CA ILE A 464 11.84 -9.44 14.88
C ILE A 464 11.37 -9.92 13.51
N ALA A 465 10.23 -9.45 13.00
CA ALA A 465 9.74 -9.81 11.67
C ALA A 465 10.78 -9.50 10.59
N LEU A 466 11.33 -8.28 10.59
CA LEU A 466 12.41 -7.87 9.70
C LEU A 466 13.66 -8.77 9.82
N ILE A 467 14.05 -9.15 11.03
CA ILE A 467 15.21 -10.03 11.28
C ILE A 467 14.99 -11.44 10.73
N GLU A 468 13.78 -12.00 10.86
CA GLU A 468 13.43 -13.32 10.32
C GLU A 468 13.29 -13.29 8.79
N GLU A 469 12.72 -12.23 8.21
CA GLU A 469 12.67 -12.01 6.76
C GLU A 469 14.07 -11.90 6.14
N LEU A 470 14.98 -11.16 6.77
CA LEU A 470 16.39 -11.08 6.36
C LEU A 470 17.15 -12.40 6.55
N ARG A 471 16.71 -13.27 7.48
CA ARG A 471 17.25 -14.64 7.60
C ARG A 471 16.79 -15.52 6.45
N ALA A 472 15.50 -15.53 6.15
CA ALA A 472 14.92 -16.28 5.02
C ALA A 472 15.55 -15.85 3.68
N TRP A 473 15.75 -14.54 3.47
CA TRP A 473 16.46 -14.02 2.30
C TRP A 473 17.86 -14.62 2.14
N ARG A 474 18.64 -14.65 3.24
CA ARG A 474 20.05 -15.11 3.22
C ARG A 474 20.20 -16.62 3.04
N GLU A 475 19.30 -17.42 3.61
CA GLU A 475 19.46 -18.88 3.67
C GLU A 475 19.23 -19.59 2.33
N GLY A 476 18.73 -18.89 1.30
CA GLY A 476 18.21 -19.53 0.08
C GLY A 476 16.87 -20.25 0.31
N ASN A 477 16.32 -20.14 1.52
CA ASN A 477 14.97 -20.55 1.88
C ASN A 477 13.98 -19.55 1.27
N HIS A 478 13.85 -19.58 -0.06
CA HIS A 478 13.10 -18.62 -0.86
C HIS A 478 11.58 -18.80 -0.75
N CYS A 479 11.04 -18.48 0.42
CA CYS A 479 9.89 -17.60 0.47
C CYS A 479 10.37 -16.23 -0.06
N HIS A 480 10.27 -16.01 -1.37
CA HIS A 480 10.63 -14.74 -1.99
C HIS A 480 9.64 -13.64 -1.57
N TYR A 481 9.89 -12.97 -0.44
CA TYR A 481 9.34 -11.62 -0.18
C TYR A 481 10.17 -10.52 -0.90
N SER A 482 10.57 -10.84 -2.12
CA SER A 482 10.56 -9.89 -3.24
C SER A 482 9.10 -9.52 -3.53
N SER A 483 8.86 -8.56 -4.44
CA SER A 483 7.53 -8.37 -5.05
C SER A 483 7.12 -9.51 -6.00
N GLN A 484 7.91 -10.60 -6.07
CA GLN A 484 7.61 -11.83 -6.79
C GLN A 484 6.44 -12.60 -6.15
N LEU A 485 5.28 -12.20 -6.65
CA LEU A 485 4.14 -13.04 -6.96
C LEU A 485 4.53 -14.45 -7.49
N PRO A 486 3.65 -15.44 -7.36
CA PRO A 486 4.01 -16.78 -6.88
C PRO A 486 4.79 -17.71 -7.80
N LEU A 487 5.68 -18.49 -7.17
CA LEU A 487 6.34 -19.67 -7.71
C LEU A 487 5.35 -20.79 -8.08
N PHE A 488 5.58 -21.43 -9.22
CA PHE A 488 4.87 -22.65 -9.62
C PHE A 488 5.31 -23.83 -8.73
N SER A 489 4.34 -24.54 -8.18
CA SER A 489 4.51 -25.49 -7.07
C SER A 489 4.65 -26.95 -7.49
N LYS A 490 4.33 -27.29 -8.74
CA LYS A 490 4.60 -28.55 -9.46
C LYS A 490 4.27 -28.42 -10.94
N THR A 491 4.94 -29.23 -11.75
CA THR A 491 4.52 -29.61 -13.11
C THR A 491 3.99 -31.04 -13.07
N HIS A 492 2.81 -31.27 -13.64
CA HIS A 492 2.17 -32.58 -13.77
C HIS A 492 1.89 -32.89 -15.24
N ASN A 493 2.61 -33.85 -15.82
CA ASN A 493 2.28 -34.34 -17.16
C ASN A 493 1.07 -35.28 -17.07
N ILE A 494 -0.01 -34.97 -17.80
CA ILE A 494 -1.20 -35.82 -17.95
C ILE A 494 -1.54 -35.86 -19.44
N ASN A 495 -1.50 -37.06 -20.04
CA ASN A 495 -1.84 -37.28 -21.45
C ASN A 495 -1.12 -36.31 -22.43
N ASN A 496 0.18 -36.09 -22.24
CA ASN A 496 1.02 -35.14 -22.97
C ASN A 496 0.70 -33.65 -22.77
N VAL A 497 -0.09 -33.30 -21.73
CA VAL A 497 -0.28 -31.91 -21.27
C VAL A 497 0.51 -31.68 -20.00
N ASP A 498 1.46 -30.74 -20.02
CA ASP A 498 2.22 -30.33 -18.83
C ASP A 498 1.46 -29.23 -18.05
N ILE A 499 0.81 -29.64 -16.97
CA ILE A 499 0.01 -28.76 -16.11
C ILE A 499 0.93 -28.14 -15.03
N GLN A 500 1.09 -26.81 -15.06
CA GLN A 500 1.82 -26.08 -14.00
C GLN A 500 0.85 -25.39 -13.02
N ILE A 501 1.09 -25.57 -11.72
CA ILE A 501 0.18 -25.09 -10.65
C ILE A 501 0.85 -23.98 -9.84
N SER A 502 0.48 -22.72 -10.06
CA SER A 502 0.93 -21.59 -9.23
C SER A 502 0.06 -21.39 -7.98
N LYS A 503 0.63 -20.83 -6.92
CA LYS A 503 -0.02 -20.63 -5.60
C LYS A 503 0.06 -19.18 -5.13
N PHE A 504 -0.90 -18.33 -5.52
CA PHE A 504 -0.98 -16.97 -5.00
C PHE A 504 -1.57 -16.93 -3.58
N PHE A 505 -1.20 -15.92 -2.80
CA PHE A 505 -1.76 -15.74 -1.46
C PHE A 505 -3.17 -15.15 -1.57
N ALA A 506 -4.17 -15.99 -1.30
CA ALA A 506 -5.59 -15.61 -1.33
C ALA A 506 -5.89 -14.33 -0.52
N VAL A 507 -5.31 -14.23 0.68
CA VAL A 507 -5.49 -13.07 1.59
C VAL A 507 -4.92 -11.77 1.00
N GLU A 508 -3.79 -11.82 0.27
CA GLU A 508 -3.23 -10.64 -0.40
C GLU A 508 -4.14 -10.15 -1.53
N ALA A 509 -4.85 -11.06 -2.21
CA ALA A 509 -5.89 -10.71 -3.19
C ALA A 509 -7.20 -10.19 -2.57
N GLY A 510 -7.35 -10.21 -1.23
CA GLY A 510 -8.60 -9.87 -0.54
C GLY A 510 -9.58 -11.03 -0.40
N LEU A 511 -9.17 -12.25 -0.73
CA LEU A 511 -9.95 -13.48 -0.59
C LEU A 511 -9.78 -14.06 0.82
N LEU A 512 -10.74 -14.86 1.28
CA LEU A 512 -10.59 -15.63 2.52
C LEU A 512 -9.43 -16.64 2.42
N GLU A 513 -8.77 -16.93 3.54
CA GLU A 513 -7.71 -17.93 3.57
C GLU A 513 -8.25 -19.33 3.18
N GLY A 514 -7.54 -20.04 2.29
CA GLY A 514 -8.02 -21.29 1.68
C GLY A 514 -9.05 -21.12 0.55
N CYS A 515 -9.37 -19.89 0.13
CA CYS A 515 -10.28 -19.62 -1.00
C CYS A 515 -9.56 -19.75 -2.35
N GLU A 516 -9.40 -20.98 -2.85
CA GLU A 516 -8.75 -21.28 -4.14
C GLU A 516 -9.69 -21.13 -5.36
N ASN A 517 -10.96 -20.74 -5.17
CA ASN A 517 -11.94 -20.56 -6.25
C ASN A 517 -12.89 -19.37 -5.97
N VAL A 518 -13.01 -18.47 -6.96
CA VAL A 518 -13.89 -17.28 -6.97
C VAL A 518 -15.37 -17.57 -6.71
N ASP A 519 -15.85 -18.77 -7.03
CA ASP A 519 -17.22 -19.21 -6.71
C ASP A 519 -17.54 -19.02 -5.21
N SER A 520 -16.54 -19.01 -4.34
CA SER A 520 -16.67 -18.95 -2.88
C SER A 520 -16.93 -17.54 -2.32
N LEU A 521 -17.03 -16.53 -3.19
CA LEU A 521 -17.14 -15.12 -2.85
C LEU A 521 -18.57 -14.59 -2.99
N ASN A 522 -18.91 -13.57 -2.21
CA ASN A 522 -20.11 -12.79 -2.45
C ASN A 522 -19.88 -11.84 -3.63
N PHE A 523 -20.92 -11.64 -4.46
CA PHE A 523 -20.82 -10.89 -5.72
C PHE A 523 -20.23 -9.46 -5.60
N PRO A 524 -20.52 -8.66 -4.54
CA PRO A 524 -19.92 -7.32 -4.39
C PRO A 524 -18.39 -7.34 -4.22
N ASP A 525 -17.88 -8.32 -3.46
CA ASP A 525 -16.46 -8.46 -3.12
C ASP A 525 -15.67 -9.22 -4.21
N MET A 526 -16.38 -10.02 -5.02
CA MET A 526 -15.82 -10.87 -6.07
C MET A 526 -15.03 -10.08 -7.11
N VAL A 527 -15.55 -8.94 -7.60
CA VAL A 527 -14.94 -8.20 -8.71
C VAL A 527 -13.59 -7.56 -8.33
N PRO A 528 -13.45 -6.77 -7.25
CA PRO A 528 -12.15 -6.21 -6.86
C PRO A 528 -11.13 -7.30 -6.54
N ALA A 529 -11.53 -8.35 -5.82
CA ALA A 529 -10.63 -9.43 -5.43
C ALA A 529 -10.18 -10.29 -6.63
N PHE A 530 -11.07 -10.56 -7.59
CA PHE A 530 -10.71 -11.24 -8.84
C PHE A 530 -9.79 -10.40 -9.71
N THR A 531 -10.08 -9.10 -9.88
CA THR A 531 -9.23 -8.17 -10.66
C THR A 531 -7.82 -8.07 -10.06
N LYS A 532 -7.73 -8.06 -8.73
CA LYS A 532 -6.46 -8.11 -8.02
C LYS A 532 -5.75 -9.46 -8.23
N ALA A 533 -6.46 -10.58 -8.11
CA ALA A 533 -5.92 -11.92 -8.33
C ALA A 533 -5.41 -12.15 -9.76
N THR A 534 -6.09 -11.64 -10.80
CA THR A 534 -5.61 -11.77 -12.19
C THR A 534 -4.38 -10.91 -12.44
N GLN A 535 -4.30 -9.69 -11.90
CA GLN A 535 -3.07 -8.88 -11.94
C GLN A 535 -1.91 -9.56 -11.20
N MET A 536 -2.19 -10.20 -10.05
CA MET A 536 -1.23 -10.98 -9.26
C MET A 536 -0.63 -12.18 -10.01
N LEU A 537 -1.23 -12.65 -11.10
CA LEU A 537 -0.70 -13.76 -11.92
C LEU A 537 0.17 -13.29 -13.11
N ARG A 538 0.28 -11.98 -13.37
CA ARG A 538 1.04 -11.41 -14.50
C ARG A 538 2.53 -11.80 -14.48
N GLN A 539 3.22 -11.50 -13.39
CA GLN A 539 4.67 -11.69 -13.29
C GLN A 539 5.10 -13.18 -13.28
N PRO A 540 4.41 -14.10 -12.58
CA PRO A 540 4.68 -15.54 -12.71
C PRO A 540 4.53 -16.04 -14.15
N PHE A 541 3.46 -15.65 -14.83
CA PHE A 541 3.21 -16.07 -16.20
C PHE A 541 4.23 -15.48 -17.19
N GLU A 542 4.70 -14.26 -16.95
CA GLU A 542 5.78 -13.64 -17.72
C GLU A 542 7.10 -14.41 -17.60
N GLN A 543 7.44 -14.87 -16.39
CA GLN A 543 8.60 -15.74 -16.16
C GLN A 543 8.43 -17.12 -16.83
N LEU A 544 7.24 -17.73 -16.71
CA LEU A 544 6.93 -19.01 -17.35
C LEU A 544 7.13 -18.96 -18.88
N VAL A 545 6.65 -17.89 -19.51
CA VAL A 545 6.83 -17.64 -20.95
C VAL A 545 8.30 -17.41 -21.31
N GLN A 546 9.06 -16.70 -20.47
CA GLN A 546 10.49 -16.49 -20.66
C GLN A 546 11.29 -17.80 -20.59
N ASP A 547 10.95 -18.69 -19.65
CA ASP A 547 11.66 -19.93 -19.38
C ASP A 547 11.38 -21.03 -20.42
N HIS A 548 10.15 -21.07 -20.96
CA HIS A 548 9.70 -22.16 -21.85
C HIS A 548 9.59 -21.74 -23.33
N GLN A 549 9.60 -20.43 -23.63
CA GLN A 549 9.55 -19.83 -24.97
C GLN A 549 8.50 -20.48 -25.90
N PRO A 550 7.22 -20.56 -25.48
CA PRO A 550 6.19 -21.28 -26.22
C PRO A 550 5.92 -20.66 -27.59
N SER A 551 5.76 -21.49 -28.62
CA SER A 551 5.53 -21.04 -30.00
C SER A 551 4.15 -20.41 -30.25
N CYS A 552 3.22 -20.55 -29.32
CA CYS A 552 1.92 -19.88 -29.29
C CYS A 552 1.43 -19.81 -27.84
N LEU A 553 0.69 -18.75 -27.50
CA LEU A 553 0.23 -18.46 -26.16
C LEU A 553 -1.29 -18.39 -26.15
N VAL A 554 -1.95 -19.37 -25.53
CA VAL A 554 -3.42 -19.37 -25.34
C VAL A 554 -3.70 -18.90 -23.91
N ALA A 555 -4.41 -17.78 -23.76
CA ALA A 555 -4.76 -17.24 -22.44
C ALA A 555 -6.24 -16.84 -22.40
N ASP A 556 -6.91 -17.10 -21.26
CA ASP A 556 -8.29 -16.72 -21.03
C ASP A 556 -8.52 -15.19 -21.17
N MET A 557 -9.74 -14.80 -21.54
CA MET A 557 -10.16 -13.40 -21.68
C MET A 557 -9.77 -12.53 -20.48
N PHE A 558 -9.89 -13.04 -19.24
CA PHE A 558 -9.70 -12.25 -18.01
C PHE A 558 -8.22 -11.98 -17.65
N PHE A 559 -7.29 -12.36 -18.53
CA PHE A 559 -5.88 -11.98 -18.46
C PHE A 559 -5.50 -11.04 -19.62
N PRO A 560 -6.08 -9.82 -19.72
CA PRO A 560 -5.82 -8.90 -20.84
C PRO A 560 -4.32 -8.55 -20.98
N TRP A 561 -3.60 -8.47 -19.86
CA TRP A 561 -2.16 -8.23 -19.80
C TRP A 561 -1.30 -9.30 -20.52
N ALA A 562 -1.86 -10.47 -20.85
CA ALA A 562 -1.13 -11.51 -21.56
C ALA A 562 -0.74 -11.09 -22.99
N ILE A 563 -1.40 -10.07 -23.58
CA ILE A 563 -0.96 -9.52 -24.87
C ILE A 563 0.37 -8.79 -24.76
N ASP A 564 0.63 -8.07 -23.66
CA ASP A 564 1.87 -7.33 -23.47
C ASP A 564 3.07 -8.29 -23.35
N ILE A 565 2.87 -9.42 -22.66
CA ILE A 565 3.85 -10.50 -22.50
C ILE A 565 4.11 -11.18 -23.84
N ALA A 566 3.05 -11.54 -24.57
CA ALA A 566 3.16 -12.15 -25.89
C ALA A 566 3.91 -11.22 -26.87
N ALA A 567 3.60 -9.92 -26.88
CA ALA A 567 4.30 -8.93 -27.67
C ALA A 567 5.78 -8.76 -27.25
N LYS A 568 6.06 -8.71 -25.94
CA LYS A 568 7.45 -8.63 -25.40
C LYS A 568 8.34 -9.76 -25.89
N PHE A 569 7.80 -10.99 -25.98
CA PHE A 569 8.54 -12.17 -26.44
C PHE A 569 8.34 -12.51 -27.92
N ALA A 570 7.61 -11.67 -28.68
CA ALA A 570 7.24 -11.90 -30.09
C ALA A 570 6.49 -13.22 -30.36
N ILE A 571 5.71 -13.69 -29.38
CA ILE A 571 4.93 -14.94 -29.45
C ILE A 571 3.49 -14.63 -29.92
N PRO A 572 2.92 -15.40 -30.86
CA PRO A 572 1.50 -15.26 -31.23
C PRO A 572 0.56 -15.60 -30.05
N ARG A 573 -0.17 -14.59 -29.54
CA ARG A 573 -1.27 -14.80 -28.58
C ARG A 573 -2.59 -15.13 -29.27
N LEU A 574 -3.24 -16.17 -28.79
CA LEU A 574 -4.67 -16.40 -28.97
C LEU A 574 -5.40 -16.13 -27.65
N ILE A 575 -6.55 -15.46 -27.70
CA ILE A 575 -7.43 -15.36 -26.52
C ILE A 575 -8.38 -16.54 -26.51
N PHE A 576 -8.40 -17.32 -25.43
CA PHE A 576 -9.46 -18.29 -25.22
C PHE A 576 -10.67 -17.59 -24.62
N HIS A 577 -11.82 -17.68 -25.29
CA HIS A 577 -13.08 -17.18 -24.76
C HIS A 577 -13.94 -18.37 -24.32
N GLY A 578 -14.20 -18.49 -23.02
CA GLY A 578 -15.04 -19.56 -22.44
C GLY A 578 -16.53 -19.49 -22.82
N THR A 579 -16.89 -18.63 -23.77
CA THR A 579 -18.26 -18.34 -24.19
C THR A 579 -18.23 -17.82 -25.64
N CYS A 580 -19.16 -18.24 -26.50
CA CYS A 580 -18.97 -18.27 -27.97
C CYS A 580 -18.98 -16.94 -28.77
N PHE A 581 -18.72 -17.08 -30.08
CA PHE A 581 -18.04 -16.14 -30.99
C PHE A 581 -18.85 -14.89 -31.30
N PHE A 582 -19.93 -15.04 -32.08
CA PHE A 582 -20.68 -13.92 -32.61
C PHE A 582 -21.19 -12.95 -31.48
N SER A 583 -21.18 -13.30 -30.19
CA SER A 583 -21.68 -12.47 -29.07
C SER A 583 -20.67 -11.49 -28.54
N LEU A 584 -19.41 -11.75 -28.81
CA LEU A 584 -18.38 -10.73 -28.72
C LEU A 584 -18.83 -9.56 -29.61
N CYS A 585 -19.42 -9.88 -30.79
CA CYS A 585 -20.14 -8.92 -31.62
C CYS A 585 -21.50 -8.46 -31.02
N ALA A 586 -22.32 -9.32 -30.38
CA ALA A 586 -23.57 -8.87 -29.72
C ALA A 586 -23.34 -7.69 -28.75
N ASN A 587 -22.30 -7.79 -27.92
CA ASN A 587 -21.83 -6.68 -27.08
C ASN A 587 -21.27 -5.52 -27.94
N HIS A 588 -20.53 -5.82 -29.01
CA HIS A 588 -19.98 -4.81 -29.94
C HIS A 588 -21.05 -3.90 -30.57
N SER A 589 -22.11 -4.41 -31.21
CA SER A 589 -23.17 -3.54 -31.77
C SER A 589 -23.98 -2.83 -30.69
N MET A 590 -24.13 -3.42 -29.51
CA MET A 590 -24.73 -2.74 -28.36
C MET A 590 -23.92 -1.52 -27.93
N GLY A 591 -22.59 -1.63 -27.92
CA GLY A 591 -21.68 -0.52 -27.65
C GLY A 591 -21.58 0.50 -28.81
N LEU A 592 -21.65 0.07 -30.07
CA LEU A 592 -21.55 0.96 -31.24
C LEU A 592 -22.80 1.82 -31.49
N TYR A 593 -24.00 1.31 -31.18
CA TYR A 593 -25.26 1.97 -31.59
C TYR A 593 -26.15 2.44 -30.43
N GLU A 594 -25.82 2.04 -29.20
CA GLU A 594 -26.52 2.33 -27.95
C GLU A 594 -28.06 2.40 -28.05
N PRO A 595 -28.73 1.38 -28.65
CA PRO A 595 -30.17 1.43 -28.92
C PRO A 595 -31.00 1.59 -27.64
N TYR A 596 -30.49 1.03 -26.55
CA TYR A 596 -31.06 1.08 -25.21
C TYR A 596 -31.13 2.48 -24.58
N LYS A 597 -30.34 3.46 -25.05
CA LYS A 597 -30.46 4.87 -24.62
C LYS A 597 -31.62 5.61 -25.30
N LYS A 598 -32.26 5.01 -26.31
CA LYS A 598 -33.35 5.63 -27.10
C LYS A 598 -34.75 5.21 -26.66
N VAL A 599 -34.90 4.13 -25.88
CA VAL A 599 -36.19 3.69 -25.32
C VAL A 599 -36.57 4.49 -24.07
N SER A 600 -37.87 4.66 -23.85
CA SER A 600 -38.44 5.46 -22.75
C SER A 600 -38.56 4.71 -21.42
N SER A 601 -38.62 3.37 -21.47
CA SER A 601 -38.81 2.51 -20.29
C SER A 601 -37.85 1.32 -20.31
N ASP A 602 -37.46 0.82 -19.13
CA ASP A 602 -36.53 -0.32 -19.04
C ASP A 602 -37.14 -1.66 -19.51
N PHE A 603 -38.47 -1.70 -19.67
CA PHE A 603 -39.25 -2.81 -20.21
C PHE A 603 -39.59 -2.66 -21.70
N GLU A 604 -39.28 -1.51 -22.31
CA GLU A 604 -39.55 -1.27 -23.74
C GLU A 604 -38.53 -2.03 -24.60
N THR A 605 -39.01 -2.81 -25.56
CA THR A 605 -38.15 -3.65 -26.40
C THR A 605 -37.53 -2.86 -27.54
N PHE A 606 -36.21 -2.89 -27.65
CA PHE A 606 -35.47 -2.45 -28.83
C PHE A 606 -34.91 -3.66 -29.60
N VAL A 607 -34.57 -3.44 -30.88
CA VAL A 607 -33.76 -4.36 -31.69
C VAL A 607 -32.33 -3.84 -31.70
N ILE A 608 -31.34 -4.73 -31.68
CA ILE A 608 -29.93 -4.34 -31.80
C ILE A 608 -29.66 -3.92 -33.27
N PRO A 609 -29.25 -2.67 -33.56
CA PRO A 609 -29.01 -2.24 -34.94
C PRO A 609 -27.86 -3.04 -35.57
N ASN A 610 -28.03 -3.39 -36.86
CA ASN A 610 -27.10 -4.21 -37.64
C ASN A 610 -26.79 -5.60 -37.02
N PHE A 611 -27.71 -6.12 -36.20
CA PHE A 611 -27.73 -7.51 -35.72
C PHE A 611 -28.71 -8.33 -36.59
N PRO A 612 -28.34 -9.50 -37.15
CA PRO A 612 -29.25 -10.25 -38.02
C PRO A 612 -30.35 -10.99 -37.24
N GLY A 613 -31.57 -11.02 -37.79
CA GLY A 613 -32.71 -11.77 -37.23
C GLY A 613 -33.67 -11.00 -36.31
N GLU A 614 -33.56 -9.66 -36.24
CA GLU A 614 -34.45 -8.76 -35.48
C GLU A 614 -34.63 -9.12 -33.99
N ILE A 615 -33.60 -9.69 -33.36
CA ILE A 615 -33.68 -10.13 -31.96
C ILE A 615 -33.92 -8.93 -31.03
N LYS A 616 -34.93 -9.06 -30.15
CA LYS A 616 -35.42 -8.00 -29.27
C LYS A 616 -34.95 -8.19 -27.83
N PHE A 617 -34.51 -7.09 -27.22
CA PHE A 617 -34.08 -7.01 -25.83
C PHE A 617 -34.77 -5.82 -25.14
N THR A 618 -34.99 -5.92 -23.83
CA THR A 618 -35.34 -4.75 -22.99
C THR A 618 -34.09 -4.19 -22.32
N ARG A 619 -34.12 -2.96 -21.77
CA ARG A 619 -32.93 -2.37 -21.13
C ARG A 619 -32.45 -3.20 -19.93
N MET A 620 -33.38 -3.77 -19.17
CA MET A 620 -33.05 -4.63 -18.03
C MET A 620 -32.33 -5.94 -18.39
N GLN A 621 -32.45 -6.41 -19.64
CA GLN A 621 -31.77 -7.63 -20.11
C GLN A 621 -30.32 -7.39 -20.54
N LEU A 622 -29.84 -6.15 -20.46
CA LEU A 622 -28.41 -5.82 -20.62
C LEU A 622 -27.68 -5.89 -19.27
N PRO A 623 -26.37 -6.17 -19.22
CA PRO A 623 -25.58 -6.02 -18.00
C PRO A 623 -25.57 -4.57 -17.49
N ASP A 624 -25.56 -4.35 -16.17
CA ASP A 624 -25.56 -2.99 -15.59
C ASP A 624 -24.35 -2.14 -16.02
N PHE A 625 -23.18 -2.76 -16.22
CA PHE A 625 -21.98 -2.08 -16.76
C PHE A 625 -22.15 -1.60 -18.21
N THR A 626 -23.22 -1.99 -18.89
CA THR A 626 -23.64 -1.49 -20.21
C THR A 626 -24.82 -0.50 -20.10
N ARG A 627 -25.40 -0.28 -18.91
CA ARG A 627 -26.51 0.65 -18.68
C ARG A 627 -26.12 1.95 -18.00
N GLN A 628 -25.05 1.95 -17.19
CA GLN A 628 -24.65 3.09 -16.36
C GLN A 628 -23.47 3.84 -17.00
N ASP A 629 -23.58 5.16 -17.18
CA ASP A 629 -22.50 6.04 -17.67
C ASP A 629 -21.44 6.34 -16.57
N VAL A 630 -21.15 5.37 -15.70
CA VAL A 630 -20.22 5.49 -14.55
C VAL A 630 -19.09 4.47 -14.72
N GLU A 631 -17.85 4.94 -14.80
CA GLU A 631 -16.69 4.04 -14.83
C GLU A 631 -16.55 3.30 -13.49
N THR A 632 -16.69 1.98 -13.55
CA THR A 632 -16.44 1.04 -12.45
C THR A 632 -15.23 0.17 -12.77
N ASP A 633 -14.61 -0.46 -11.77
CA ASP A 633 -13.49 -1.38 -12.01
C ASP A 633 -13.88 -2.52 -12.96
N PHE A 634 -15.14 -2.96 -12.95
CA PHE A 634 -15.65 -4.00 -13.85
C PHE A 634 -15.78 -3.51 -15.29
N SER A 635 -16.34 -2.32 -15.53
CA SER A 635 -16.43 -1.75 -16.88
C SER A 635 -15.04 -1.44 -17.45
N LYS A 636 -14.10 -1.04 -16.59
CA LYS A 636 -12.69 -0.84 -16.96
C LYS A 636 -12.03 -2.17 -17.35
N LEU A 637 -12.16 -3.22 -16.54
CA LEU A 637 -11.62 -4.54 -16.87
C LEU A 637 -12.16 -5.05 -18.22
N PHE A 638 -13.48 -4.96 -18.45
CA PHE A 638 -14.07 -5.38 -19.73
C PHE A 638 -13.54 -4.58 -20.93
N LYS A 639 -13.29 -3.27 -20.78
CA LYS A 639 -12.64 -2.45 -21.81
C LYS A 639 -11.23 -2.93 -22.11
N GLU A 640 -10.42 -3.22 -21.08
CA GLU A 640 -9.06 -3.78 -21.23
C GLU A 640 -9.08 -5.16 -21.93
N VAL A 641 -10.10 -5.99 -21.70
CA VAL A 641 -10.30 -7.27 -22.40
C VAL A 641 -10.55 -7.05 -23.89
N MET A 642 -11.54 -6.22 -24.27
CA MET A 642 -11.85 -5.91 -25.68
C MET A 642 -10.65 -5.29 -26.41
N GLU A 643 -9.92 -4.39 -25.75
CA GLU A 643 -8.69 -3.80 -26.30
C GLU A 643 -7.55 -4.82 -26.42
N SER A 644 -7.58 -5.94 -25.69
CA SER A 644 -6.61 -7.03 -25.83
C SER A 644 -7.00 -8.04 -26.94
N GLU A 645 -8.29 -8.24 -27.20
CA GLU A 645 -8.80 -9.05 -28.33
C GLU A 645 -8.33 -8.45 -29.67
N LEU A 646 -8.60 -7.15 -29.88
CA LEU A 646 -8.24 -6.41 -31.10
C LEU A 646 -6.73 -6.36 -31.39
N ARG A 647 -5.88 -6.68 -30.40
CA ARG A 647 -4.42 -6.73 -30.50
C ARG A 647 -3.84 -8.14 -30.58
N SER A 648 -4.65 -9.19 -30.38
CA SER A 648 -4.20 -10.59 -30.38
C SER A 648 -4.19 -11.18 -31.80
N TYR A 649 -3.47 -12.28 -32.01
CA TYR A 649 -3.35 -12.94 -33.32
C TYR A 649 -4.67 -13.63 -33.74
N GLY A 650 -5.54 -13.92 -32.78
CA GLY A 650 -6.88 -14.44 -32.99
C GLY A 650 -7.59 -14.73 -31.66
N VAL A 651 -8.86 -15.11 -31.74
CA VAL A 651 -9.66 -15.56 -30.59
C VAL A 651 -10.04 -17.03 -30.82
N VAL A 652 -9.62 -17.90 -29.90
CA VAL A 652 -10.09 -19.29 -29.83
C VAL A 652 -11.41 -19.29 -29.10
N VAL A 653 -12.42 -19.82 -29.76
CA VAL A 653 -13.79 -19.81 -29.27
C VAL A 653 -14.32 -21.24 -29.28
N ASN A 654 -14.78 -21.74 -28.13
CA ASN A 654 -15.40 -23.05 -28.06
C ASN A 654 -16.74 -23.03 -28.79
N ASN A 655 -16.85 -23.69 -29.96
CA ASN A 655 -17.96 -23.48 -30.89
C ASN A 655 -18.12 -24.61 -31.92
N PHE A 656 -19.28 -24.71 -32.57
CA PHE A 656 -19.49 -25.55 -33.76
C PHE A 656 -19.41 -24.72 -35.03
N TYR A 657 -18.68 -25.19 -36.03
CA TYR A 657 -18.49 -24.46 -37.30
C TYR A 657 -19.73 -24.58 -38.20
N GLU A 658 -20.41 -25.73 -38.14
CA GLU A 658 -21.53 -26.13 -38.98
C GLU A 658 -22.85 -25.40 -38.62
N LEU A 659 -22.93 -24.76 -37.45
CA LEU A 659 -24.09 -23.95 -37.05
C LEU A 659 -24.09 -22.54 -37.67
N GLU A 660 -22.99 -22.13 -38.33
CA GLU A 660 -22.63 -20.71 -38.47
C GLU A 660 -22.29 -20.16 -39.88
N PRO A 661 -22.73 -20.74 -41.02
CA PRO A 661 -22.40 -20.20 -42.35
C PRO A 661 -22.79 -18.74 -42.61
N ALA A 662 -23.73 -18.19 -41.83
CA ALA A 662 -24.31 -16.86 -42.04
C ALA A 662 -24.08 -15.88 -40.87
N TYR A 663 -23.34 -16.30 -39.84
CA TYR A 663 -23.18 -15.53 -38.61
C TYR A 663 -21.70 -15.47 -38.19
N ALA A 664 -20.81 -15.10 -39.11
CA ALA A 664 -19.52 -14.50 -38.72
C ALA A 664 -19.69 -13.12 -38.01
N GLU A 665 -20.90 -12.81 -37.53
CA GLU A 665 -21.38 -11.60 -36.84
C GLU A 665 -22.57 -11.98 -35.89
N HIS A 666 -22.63 -11.47 -34.64
CA HIS A 666 -23.80 -11.34 -33.69
C HIS A 666 -24.59 -12.55 -33.01
N TYR A 667 -24.11 -13.07 -31.83
CA TYR A 667 -24.40 -14.25 -30.87
C TYR A 667 -25.73 -14.46 -30.08
N LYS A 668 -25.94 -15.73 -29.71
CA LYS A 668 -26.21 -16.32 -28.35
C LYS A 668 -27.63 -16.44 -27.89
N LYS A 669 -27.92 -17.35 -26.94
CA LYS A 669 -27.76 -18.85 -26.82
C LYS A 669 -29.21 -19.32 -26.55
N LEU A 670 -29.86 -19.95 -25.57
CA LEU A 670 -29.67 -20.57 -24.25
C LEU A 670 -29.44 -19.71 -22.97
N MET A 671 -30.37 -19.28 -22.09
CA MET A 671 -31.75 -19.73 -21.75
C MET A 671 -32.33 -19.11 -20.40
N GLU A 672 -33.66 -18.91 -20.04
CA GLU A 672 -34.34 -18.58 -18.66
C GLU A 672 -35.33 -19.58 -17.83
N ILE A 673 -35.36 -19.80 -16.45
CA ILE A 673 -35.32 -21.00 -15.43
C ILE A 673 -35.79 -20.80 -13.94
N ALA A 674 -34.98 -21.23 -12.97
CA ALA A 674 -35.19 -22.51 -12.20
C ALA A 674 -36.31 -22.71 -11.15
N MET A 675 -37.52 -22.18 -11.31
CA MET A 675 -38.52 -22.10 -10.23
C MET A 675 -39.85 -22.88 -10.43
N GLY A 676 -39.84 -24.03 -11.12
CA GLY A 676 -41.10 -24.74 -11.49
C GLY A 676 -41.04 -26.26 -11.60
N LEU A 677 -39.92 -26.88 -11.19
CA LEU A 677 -39.75 -28.34 -11.16
C LEU A 677 -40.69 -29.06 -10.16
N GLU A 678 -41.23 -28.37 -9.14
CA GLU A 678 -42.17 -28.99 -8.19
C GLU A 678 -43.55 -29.29 -8.82
N ALA A 679 -43.89 -28.69 -9.97
CA ALA A 679 -45.23 -28.76 -10.57
C ALA A 679 -45.39 -29.80 -11.70
N SER A 680 -44.33 -30.15 -12.42
CA SER A 680 -44.41 -31.01 -13.62
C SER A 680 -44.55 -32.52 -13.33
N GLY A 681 -44.28 -32.94 -12.09
CA GLY A 681 -44.43 -34.32 -11.62
C GLY A 681 -43.40 -35.34 -12.12
N GLN A 682 -42.49 -34.93 -12.99
CA GLN A 682 -41.41 -35.72 -13.59
C GLN A 682 -40.34 -36.14 -12.56
N GLN A 683 -39.53 -37.14 -12.91
CA GLN A 683 -38.29 -37.47 -12.18
C GLN A 683 -37.14 -36.59 -12.68
N PHE A 684 -36.25 -36.17 -11.79
CA PHE A 684 -35.15 -35.26 -12.13
C PHE A 684 -33.87 -35.54 -11.32
N ILE A 685 -32.73 -35.15 -11.89
CA ILE A 685 -31.42 -35.15 -11.23
C ILE A 685 -31.10 -33.70 -10.89
N TRP A 686 -30.81 -33.40 -9.62
CA TRP A 686 -30.43 -32.06 -9.17
C TRP A 686 -28.98 -32.07 -8.70
N VAL A 687 -28.12 -31.31 -9.39
CA VAL A 687 -26.75 -31.05 -8.98
C VAL A 687 -26.75 -29.84 -8.03
N VAL A 688 -26.28 -30.02 -6.79
CA VAL A 688 -26.31 -29.01 -5.73
C VAL A 688 -24.91 -28.76 -5.21
N ARG A 689 -24.56 -27.49 -4.96
CA ARG A 689 -23.28 -27.11 -4.38
C ARG A 689 -23.16 -27.61 -2.93
N LYS A 690 -22.01 -28.17 -2.56
CA LYS A 690 -21.75 -28.62 -1.18
C LYS A 690 -21.57 -27.40 -0.26
N GLY A 691 -22.35 -27.32 0.83
CA GLY A 691 -22.24 -26.25 1.84
C GLY A 691 -20.96 -26.36 2.67
N LYS A 692 -20.65 -25.32 3.47
CA LYS A 692 -19.49 -25.38 4.40
C LYS A 692 -19.84 -26.12 5.69
N ASN A 693 -21.10 -26.02 6.15
CA ASN A 693 -21.62 -26.76 7.31
C ASN A 693 -23.03 -27.32 7.03
N GLU A 694 -23.42 -28.42 7.68
CA GLU A 694 -24.77 -29.01 7.55
C GLU A 694 -25.90 -28.00 7.83
N LYS A 695 -25.64 -27.03 8.72
CA LYS A 695 -26.61 -26.01 9.12
C LYS A 695 -26.89 -24.95 8.04
N GLU A 696 -26.10 -24.91 6.97
CA GLU A 696 -26.38 -24.11 5.77
C GLU A 696 -27.22 -24.90 4.74
N GLU A 697 -27.36 -26.22 4.85
CA GLU A 697 -28.06 -27.03 3.83
C GLU A 697 -29.60 -27.01 3.99
N GLU A 698 -30.16 -26.75 5.18
CA GLU A 698 -31.63 -26.78 5.41
C GLU A 698 -32.41 -25.56 4.87
N ASP A 699 -31.78 -24.39 4.74
CA ASP A 699 -32.51 -23.13 4.43
C ASP A 699 -32.73 -22.87 2.92
N TRP A 700 -32.14 -23.67 2.02
CA TRP A 700 -32.28 -23.51 0.55
C TRP A 700 -33.50 -24.22 -0.06
N LEU A 701 -34.20 -25.07 0.72
CA LEU A 701 -35.35 -25.84 0.25
C LEU A 701 -36.61 -25.47 1.04
N PRO A 702 -37.80 -25.33 0.39
CA PRO A 702 -39.05 -25.07 1.10
C PRO A 702 -39.31 -26.15 2.16
N LYS A 703 -39.57 -25.76 3.41
CA LYS A 703 -39.57 -26.72 4.54
C LYS A 703 -40.46 -27.95 4.28
N GLY A 704 -39.86 -29.13 4.44
CA GLY A 704 -40.47 -30.42 4.14
C GLY A 704 -40.46 -30.88 2.67
N PHE A 705 -39.92 -30.09 1.72
CA PHE A 705 -39.76 -30.48 0.31
C PHE A 705 -39.02 -31.82 0.15
N ASP A 706 -37.94 -32.02 0.92
CA ASP A 706 -37.14 -33.24 0.86
C ASP A 706 -37.95 -34.52 1.13
N LYS A 707 -38.91 -34.49 2.06
CA LYS A 707 -39.81 -35.64 2.32
C LYS A 707 -40.92 -35.81 1.28
N ARG A 708 -41.24 -34.79 0.49
CA ARG A 708 -42.28 -34.87 -0.56
C ARG A 708 -41.77 -35.49 -1.87
N MET A 709 -40.47 -35.36 -2.14
CA MET A 709 -39.84 -35.77 -3.42
C MET A 709 -38.88 -36.97 -3.29
N GLU A 710 -38.84 -37.65 -2.14
CA GLU A 710 -37.81 -38.65 -1.80
C GLU A 710 -37.76 -39.85 -2.78
N SER A 711 -38.89 -40.26 -3.33
CA SER A 711 -39.00 -41.36 -4.31
C SER A 711 -38.91 -40.92 -5.78
N LYS A 712 -38.56 -39.66 -6.06
CA LYS A 712 -38.60 -39.08 -7.43
C LYS A 712 -37.35 -38.33 -7.88
N ARG A 713 -36.31 -38.22 -7.05
CA ARG A 713 -35.10 -37.44 -7.36
C ARG A 713 -33.80 -38.21 -7.13
N LEU A 714 -32.75 -37.79 -7.82
CA LEU A 714 -31.36 -38.05 -7.42
C LEU A 714 -30.69 -36.69 -7.16
N ILE A 715 -30.16 -36.47 -5.96
CA ILE A 715 -29.35 -35.29 -5.66
C ILE A 715 -27.86 -35.67 -5.74
N ILE A 716 -27.12 -34.97 -6.60
CA ILE A 716 -25.66 -35.06 -6.68
C ILE A 716 -25.10 -33.82 -5.96
N ARG A 717 -24.28 -34.02 -4.91
CA ARG A 717 -23.62 -32.93 -4.19
C ARG A 717 -22.20 -32.70 -4.74
N GLY A 718 -21.92 -31.50 -5.24
CA GLY A 718 -20.66 -31.18 -5.93
C GLY A 718 -20.74 -31.42 -7.45
N TRP A 719 -19.60 -31.62 -8.10
CA TRP A 719 -19.54 -31.83 -9.56
C TRP A 719 -20.22 -33.12 -9.99
N ALA A 720 -21.04 -33.03 -11.04
CA ALA A 720 -21.64 -34.16 -11.73
C ALA A 720 -21.02 -34.32 -13.13
N PRO A 721 -20.89 -35.55 -13.68
CA PRO A 721 -20.43 -35.77 -15.05
C PRO A 721 -21.58 -35.46 -16.03
N GLN A 722 -21.91 -34.17 -16.20
CA GLN A 722 -23.13 -33.70 -16.87
C GLN A 722 -23.30 -34.30 -18.27
N MET A 723 -22.27 -34.27 -19.12
CA MET A 723 -22.28 -34.89 -20.45
C MET A 723 -22.68 -36.39 -20.43
N LEU A 724 -22.15 -37.19 -19.49
CA LEU A 724 -22.50 -38.62 -19.37
C LEU A 724 -23.92 -38.85 -18.85
N ILE A 725 -24.48 -37.89 -18.12
CA ILE A 725 -25.87 -37.91 -17.66
C ILE A 725 -26.80 -37.57 -18.83
N LEU A 726 -26.48 -36.52 -19.60
CA LEU A 726 -27.28 -36.08 -20.75
C LEU A 726 -27.33 -37.12 -21.88
N ASP A 727 -26.25 -37.88 -22.10
CA ASP A 727 -26.22 -38.98 -23.08
C ASP A 727 -27.04 -40.24 -22.68
N GLN A 728 -27.69 -40.26 -21.50
CA GLN A 728 -28.58 -41.36 -21.13
C GLN A 728 -29.95 -41.20 -21.78
N GLU A 729 -30.48 -42.25 -22.44
CA GLU A 729 -31.81 -42.23 -23.08
C GLU A 729 -32.97 -41.87 -22.14
N ALA A 730 -32.78 -42.02 -20.82
CA ALA A 730 -33.74 -41.65 -19.79
C ALA A 730 -33.83 -40.12 -19.53
N VAL A 731 -32.86 -39.32 -19.98
CA VAL A 731 -32.88 -37.86 -19.80
C VAL A 731 -33.71 -37.22 -20.90
N GLY A 732 -34.99 -37.02 -20.57
CA GLY A 732 -35.97 -36.47 -21.50
C GLY A 732 -35.83 -34.96 -21.76
N GLY A 733 -35.11 -34.21 -20.94
CA GLY A 733 -35.02 -32.75 -21.03
C GLY A 733 -33.96 -32.17 -20.09
N PHE A 734 -33.41 -31.01 -20.42
CA PHE A 734 -32.34 -30.34 -19.69
C PHE A 734 -32.76 -28.97 -19.16
N VAL A 735 -32.03 -28.47 -18.16
CA VAL A 735 -32.41 -27.41 -17.24
C VAL A 735 -31.13 -26.68 -16.85
N THR A 736 -30.86 -25.49 -17.38
CA THR A 736 -29.51 -24.90 -17.29
C THR A 736 -29.47 -23.39 -17.45
N HIS A 737 -28.63 -22.74 -16.64
CA HIS A 737 -28.39 -21.31 -16.66
C HIS A 737 -27.56 -20.80 -17.84
N CYS A 738 -26.91 -21.73 -18.54
CA CYS A 738 -26.27 -21.50 -19.81
C CYS A 738 -25.18 -20.40 -19.85
N GLY A 739 -24.28 -20.45 -18.87
CA GLY A 739 -22.87 -20.39 -19.22
C GLY A 739 -22.58 -21.37 -20.37
N TRP A 740 -22.00 -20.86 -21.45
CA TRP A 740 -22.05 -21.47 -22.79
C TRP A 740 -21.66 -22.97 -22.84
N ASN A 741 -20.65 -23.39 -22.08
CA ASN A 741 -20.14 -24.77 -22.07
C ASN A 741 -21.20 -25.78 -21.60
N SER A 742 -21.92 -25.48 -20.50
CA SER A 742 -22.96 -26.37 -19.93
C SER A 742 -23.98 -26.78 -21.00
N THR A 743 -24.29 -25.86 -21.90
CA THR A 743 -25.26 -26.08 -22.97
C THR A 743 -24.69 -26.53 -24.31
N LEU A 744 -23.38 -26.53 -24.48
CA LEU A 744 -22.77 -27.28 -25.58
C LEU A 744 -23.10 -28.76 -25.41
N GLU A 745 -22.96 -29.26 -24.18
CA GLU A 745 -23.26 -30.65 -23.81
C GLU A 745 -24.72 -31.04 -24.06
N GLY A 746 -25.68 -30.14 -23.78
CA GLY A 746 -27.10 -30.37 -24.09
C GLY A 746 -27.36 -30.56 -25.58
N VAL A 747 -26.74 -29.73 -26.44
CA VAL A 747 -26.88 -29.86 -27.90
C VAL A 747 -26.17 -31.11 -28.41
N ILE A 748 -24.97 -31.43 -27.89
CA ILE A 748 -24.23 -32.67 -28.20
C ILE A 748 -25.09 -33.90 -27.90
N ALA A 749 -25.65 -33.97 -26.68
CA ALA A 749 -26.50 -35.06 -26.21
C ALA A 749 -27.80 -35.18 -27.03
N GLY A 750 -28.29 -34.07 -27.58
CA GLY A 750 -29.54 -34.01 -28.32
C GLY A 750 -30.76 -34.00 -27.39
N VAL A 751 -30.70 -33.19 -26.32
CA VAL A 751 -31.70 -33.11 -25.26
C VAL A 751 -32.37 -31.73 -25.27
N PRO A 752 -33.68 -31.62 -25.54
CA PRO A 752 -34.43 -30.36 -25.51
C PRO A 752 -34.39 -29.68 -24.14
N MET A 753 -34.50 -28.35 -24.12
CA MET A 753 -34.07 -27.58 -22.97
C MET A 753 -35.10 -26.58 -22.44
N VAL A 754 -35.17 -26.53 -21.12
CA VAL A 754 -35.54 -25.36 -20.31
C VAL A 754 -34.25 -24.93 -19.59
N THR A 755 -34.33 -23.88 -18.80
CA THR A 755 -33.58 -22.67 -19.19
C THR A 755 -32.97 -21.91 -17.91
N TRP A 756 -32.14 -20.82 -17.82
CA TRP A 756 -31.93 -19.79 -16.67
C TRP A 756 -30.82 -18.62 -16.75
N PRO A 757 -30.80 -17.37 -17.37
CA PRO A 757 -29.71 -16.44 -17.04
C PRO A 757 -29.81 -16.00 -15.59
N MET A 758 -28.64 -15.90 -14.97
CA MET A 758 -28.49 -15.26 -13.67
C MET A 758 -27.66 -13.95 -13.79
N GLY A 759 -27.07 -13.67 -14.96
CA GLY A 759 -26.44 -12.38 -15.26
C GLY A 759 -25.46 -12.39 -16.44
N ALA A 760 -24.64 -11.33 -16.52
CA ALA A 760 -23.55 -11.16 -17.49
C ALA A 760 -23.98 -11.43 -18.95
N GLU A 761 -23.17 -12.16 -19.72
CA GLU A 761 -23.50 -12.43 -21.12
C GLU A 761 -24.65 -13.42 -21.28
N GLN A 762 -25.14 -14.04 -20.19
CA GLN A 762 -26.17 -15.07 -20.22
C GLN A 762 -27.54 -14.59 -20.77
N PHE A 763 -27.78 -13.28 -20.83
CA PHE A 763 -28.99 -12.72 -21.44
C PHE A 763 -28.89 -12.55 -22.96
N PHE A 764 -27.72 -12.21 -23.51
CA PHE A 764 -27.45 -12.54 -24.92
C PHE A 764 -27.57 -14.04 -25.06
N ASN A 765 -27.01 -14.79 -24.10
CA ASN A 765 -27.20 -16.21 -24.07
C ASN A 765 -28.69 -16.58 -24.06
N GLU A 766 -29.75 -15.79 -23.83
CA GLU A 766 -31.11 -16.35 -24.00
C GLU A 766 -31.44 -16.84 -25.44
N LYS A 767 -31.06 -16.10 -26.50
CA LYS A 767 -31.93 -16.00 -27.69
C LYS A 767 -31.79 -17.02 -28.85
N ILE A 768 -30.61 -17.39 -29.35
CA ILE A 768 -30.38 -18.49 -30.31
C ILE A 768 -31.19 -19.81 -30.14
N VAL A 769 -31.25 -20.57 -29.05
CA VAL A 769 -32.02 -21.83 -29.01
C VAL A 769 -33.51 -21.56 -28.91
N THR A 770 -33.93 -20.46 -28.29
CA THR A 770 -35.34 -20.12 -28.24
C THR A 770 -35.82 -19.55 -29.59
N HIS A 771 -34.95 -18.91 -30.38
CA HIS A 771 -35.30 -18.19 -31.62
C HIS A 771 -34.65 -18.72 -32.93
N VAL A 772 -33.36 -19.08 -32.91
CA VAL A 772 -32.54 -19.55 -34.05
C VAL A 772 -32.54 -21.08 -34.22
N LEU A 773 -31.98 -21.86 -33.29
CA LEU A 773 -31.93 -23.33 -33.35
C LEU A 773 -33.27 -24.00 -32.99
N LYS A 774 -34.11 -23.34 -32.17
CA LYS A 774 -35.46 -23.79 -31.77
C LYS A 774 -35.49 -25.14 -31.03
N LEU A 775 -34.62 -25.28 -30.03
CA LEU A 775 -34.38 -26.49 -29.20
C LEU A 775 -34.83 -26.32 -27.73
N GLY A 776 -35.62 -25.28 -27.42
CA GLY A 776 -36.05 -25.02 -26.05
C GLY A 776 -36.86 -23.74 -25.85
N VAL A 777 -37.29 -23.47 -24.61
CA VAL A 777 -38.41 -22.56 -24.30
C VAL A 777 -38.12 -21.60 -23.13
N ASP A 778 -38.01 -20.29 -23.41
CA ASP A 778 -37.87 -19.18 -22.44
C ASP A 778 -39.06 -19.13 -21.45
N VAL A 779 -38.81 -18.83 -20.15
CA VAL A 779 -39.89 -18.52 -19.17
C VAL A 779 -39.95 -17.07 -18.69
N CYS A 780 -39.21 -16.19 -19.38
CA CYS A 780 -39.35 -14.73 -19.39
C CYS A 780 -39.09 -14.01 -18.06
N VAL A 781 -37.80 -13.79 -17.75
CA VAL A 781 -37.35 -12.85 -16.70
C VAL A 781 -36.72 -11.58 -17.30
N TYR A 782 -36.90 -10.49 -16.54
CA TYR A 782 -36.76 -9.12 -17.00
C TYR A 782 -36.01 -8.20 -16.02
N GLN A 783 -35.25 -8.71 -15.04
CA GLN A 783 -34.47 -7.87 -14.11
C GLN A 783 -33.14 -8.52 -13.67
N TRP A 784 -32.14 -7.68 -13.40
CA TRP A 784 -30.79 -8.05 -12.95
C TRP A 784 -30.55 -7.74 -11.45
N THR A 785 -31.41 -6.92 -10.84
CA THR A 785 -31.10 -6.16 -9.62
C THR A 785 -31.55 -6.81 -8.31
N SER A 786 -31.42 -8.14 -8.18
CA SER A 786 -31.09 -8.81 -6.92
C SER A 786 -30.76 -10.30 -7.16
N MET A 787 -29.97 -10.93 -6.28
CA MET A 787 -29.72 -12.39 -6.30
C MET A 787 -30.87 -13.22 -5.70
N VAL A 788 -32.11 -12.73 -5.74
CA VAL A 788 -33.32 -13.45 -5.32
C VAL A 788 -34.39 -13.29 -6.41
N GLY A 789 -34.95 -14.42 -6.86
CA GLY A 789 -35.81 -14.48 -8.05
C GLY A 789 -37.23 -13.96 -7.85
N ASP A 790 -37.41 -12.64 -7.75
CA ASP A 790 -38.73 -12.00 -7.90
C ASP A 790 -39.16 -12.00 -9.37
N GLY A 791 -39.90 -13.03 -9.80
CA GLY A 791 -40.67 -12.92 -11.06
C GLY A 791 -41.18 -14.17 -11.74
N ILE A 792 -40.56 -15.35 -11.53
CA ILE A 792 -40.91 -16.54 -12.33
C ILE A 792 -42.26 -17.11 -11.87
N LYS A 793 -43.28 -16.91 -12.69
CA LYS A 793 -44.61 -17.46 -12.48
C LYS A 793 -44.57 -18.97 -12.70
N ARG A 794 -44.95 -19.73 -11.66
CA ARG A 794 -45.00 -21.19 -11.66
C ARG A 794 -45.65 -21.78 -12.91
N GLU A 795 -46.71 -21.15 -13.41
CA GLU A 795 -47.50 -21.59 -14.56
C GLU A 795 -46.69 -21.52 -15.88
N ALA A 796 -45.79 -20.54 -16.03
CA ALA A 796 -44.96 -20.39 -17.22
C ALA A 796 -43.95 -21.53 -17.36
N LEU A 797 -43.32 -21.91 -16.24
CA LEU A 797 -42.34 -22.98 -16.21
C LEU A 797 -42.98 -24.37 -16.15
N GLU A 798 -44.15 -24.53 -15.54
CA GLU A 798 -44.93 -25.77 -15.71
C GLU A 798 -45.30 -25.97 -17.18
N LYS A 799 -45.65 -24.91 -17.91
CA LYS A 799 -45.91 -24.97 -19.36
C LYS A 799 -44.65 -25.33 -20.16
N ALA A 800 -43.53 -24.65 -19.94
CA ALA A 800 -42.29 -24.90 -20.68
C ALA A 800 -41.73 -26.32 -20.44
N MET A 801 -41.78 -26.81 -19.19
CA MET A 801 -41.44 -28.20 -18.84
C MET A 801 -42.33 -29.22 -19.56
N ARG A 802 -43.62 -28.93 -19.74
CA ARG A 802 -44.52 -29.78 -20.54
C ARG A 802 -44.13 -29.74 -22.02
N GLN A 803 -43.89 -28.54 -22.58
CA GLN A 803 -43.55 -28.35 -24.00
C GLN A 803 -42.27 -29.09 -24.45
N ILE A 804 -41.24 -29.21 -23.61
CA ILE A 804 -40.02 -29.94 -23.97
C ILE A 804 -40.06 -31.45 -23.66
N MET A 805 -40.96 -31.88 -22.76
CA MET A 805 -41.03 -33.29 -22.32
C MET A 805 -42.08 -34.10 -23.09
N VAL A 806 -43.22 -33.49 -23.49
CA VAL A 806 -44.40 -34.23 -23.96
C VAL A 806 -45.13 -33.49 -25.10
N GLY A 807 -45.28 -34.15 -26.24
CA GLY A 807 -46.11 -33.70 -27.38
C GLY A 807 -45.30 -33.46 -28.66
N GLU A 808 -46.00 -33.14 -29.75
CA GLU A 808 -45.38 -33.00 -31.08
C GLU A 808 -44.25 -31.94 -31.12
N GLU A 809 -44.38 -30.86 -30.34
CA GLU A 809 -43.36 -29.83 -30.19
C GLU A 809 -42.08 -30.37 -29.51
N ALA A 810 -42.23 -31.23 -28.50
CA ALA A 810 -41.10 -31.92 -27.85
C ALA A 810 -40.40 -32.88 -28.83
N ASP A 811 -41.17 -33.64 -29.61
CA ASP A 811 -40.61 -34.58 -30.58
C ASP A 811 -39.94 -33.87 -31.77
N GLU A 812 -40.45 -32.72 -32.20
CA GLU A 812 -39.81 -31.85 -33.20
C GLU A 812 -38.51 -31.22 -32.64
N MET A 813 -38.48 -30.81 -31.37
CA MET A 813 -37.23 -30.41 -30.69
C MET A 813 -36.23 -31.58 -30.67
N ARG A 814 -36.61 -32.75 -30.13
CA ARG A 814 -35.76 -33.97 -30.10
C ARG A 814 -35.21 -34.35 -31.49
N GLY A 815 -36.00 -34.19 -32.55
CA GLY A 815 -35.57 -34.47 -33.92
C GLY A 815 -34.48 -33.50 -34.42
N ARG A 816 -34.64 -32.21 -34.15
CA ARG A 816 -33.63 -31.16 -34.46
C ARG A 816 -32.39 -31.33 -33.58
N ASP A 817 -32.58 -31.50 -32.28
CA ASP A 817 -31.55 -31.75 -31.28
C ASP A 817 -30.67 -32.95 -31.65
N LYS A 818 -31.26 -34.10 -31.99
CA LYS A 818 -30.49 -35.28 -32.45
C LYS A 818 -29.79 -35.07 -33.79
N THR A 819 -30.27 -34.14 -34.62
CA THR A 819 -29.59 -33.77 -35.87
C THR A 819 -28.37 -32.89 -35.58
N PHE A 820 -28.53 -31.82 -34.79
CA PHE A 820 -27.43 -30.94 -34.38
C PHE A 820 -26.42 -31.66 -33.48
N GLY A 821 -26.87 -32.47 -32.52
CA GLY A 821 -26.04 -33.31 -31.66
C GLY A 821 -25.33 -34.44 -32.40
N LYS A 822 -25.83 -34.86 -33.57
CA LYS A 822 -25.06 -35.70 -34.49
C LYS A 822 -24.03 -34.90 -35.25
N MET A 823 -24.36 -33.72 -35.78
CA MET A 823 -23.41 -32.83 -36.47
C MET A 823 -22.24 -32.46 -35.54
N ALA A 824 -22.55 -32.05 -34.32
CA ALA A 824 -21.64 -31.68 -33.22
C ALA A 824 -20.68 -32.79 -32.73
N ARG A 825 -20.89 -34.05 -33.14
CA ARG A 825 -20.05 -35.20 -32.77
C ARG A 825 -19.16 -35.72 -33.91
N ASN A 826 -19.26 -35.16 -35.13
CA ASN A 826 -18.35 -35.50 -36.24
C ASN A 826 -17.25 -34.43 -36.39
#